data_AF-A0A015X8G4-F1
#
_entry.id   AF-A0A015X8G4-F1
#
_cell.length_a   1.000
_cell.length_b   1.000
_cell.length_c   1.000
_cell.angle_alpha   90.00
_cell.angle_beta   90.00
_cell.angle_gamma   90.00
#
_symmetry.space_group_name_H-M   'P 1'
#
loop_
_entity.id
_entity.type
_entity.pdbx_description
1 polymer ?
#
loop_
_entity_poly.entity_id
_entity_poly.type
_entity_poly.pdbx_seq_one_letter_code
_entity_poly.pdbx_strand_id
1 'polypeptide(L)'
;MGKYRTKGSIALIITGSVLILVLAGLYLGRNGILCRTADKRILYAEQKYGLSICYEDLRMKGLNEIELKNLSIVPRNRDTLLTLHTLNMHLNFWKLIRGKIEVRNVTVDQLKASFIKADSMANYDFLFLKRKRETSSGQVQTDYAHRINRILNLFYGFLPENGTLCQIDITERKDRNFVNIHIPKLTVRQNHFRSDIEVHEDSTTQYWTTCGKVNRSSHTLKAELYAQQNNKIILPYLKRRFDADIRLDTLTYSLTKSEKNGGQVQLTGQAAVSGLEVYHKALSPETVNLDRGQVSYRILVGKESAELDSTTVIRFNQMQFHPYLKAEKKKQQWHFTAAVDKPWFPADQLFGSLPKGLFSNLEGIKTSGELAYHFFLDANFALLDSLKLESELKERNFCIVNYGVTDLGKMSEEFIYTAYENGQPVRTFPIGPSWEHFTPLDSISPLLQMSVMQSEDGAFYFHRGFLPEAMREALIQDLKVKRFARGGSTITMQLVKNVFLNRNKNIARKLEEALIVWLIETERLTSKERMYEVYLNIVEWGPLVYGVQEAATYYFKKRPSQLTAEESIFLASIIPKPKHFRNSFNNDMQLKESLEGYYRLITERLVKKGIISEVAADSIRPEINVTGEAKKDLQRDSIQ
;
A
#
# COMPACT_ATOMS: atom_id res chain seq x y z
N MET A 1 64.12 30.62 50.78
CA MET A 1 63.01 30.50 49.79
C MET A 1 63.29 29.41 48.73
N GLY A 2 63.64 28.17 49.11
CA GLY A 2 64.22 27.18 48.16
C GLY A 2 63.78 25.72 48.28
N LYS A 3 62.73 25.37 49.03
CA LYS A 3 62.34 23.95 49.24
C LYS A 3 60.92 23.55 48.83
N TYR A 4 60.07 24.49 48.38
CA TYR A 4 58.67 24.21 48.04
C TYR A 4 58.34 24.14 46.54
N ARG A 5 59.27 24.48 45.63
CA ARG A 5 59.06 24.39 44.17
C ARG A 5 59.34 23.00 43.59
N THR A 6 60.13 22.17 44.27
CA THR A 6 60.63 20.89 43.71
C THR A 6 59.62 19.74 43.81
N LYS A 7 58.80 19.68 44.87
CA LYS A 7 57.81 18.58 45.05
C LYS A 7 56.64 18.64 44.07
N GLY A 8 56.16 19.83 43.71
CA GLY A 8 55.11 20.02 42.70
C GLY A 8 55.59 19.64 41.30
N SER A 9 56.82 20.00 40.93
CA SER A 9 57.43 19.62 39.65
C SER A 9 57.68 18.12 39.54
N ILE A 10 58.12 17.46 40.61
CA ILE A 10 58.35 16.00 40.62
C ILE A 10 57.01 15.25 40.50
N ALA A 11 55.96 15.68 41.19
CA ALA A 11 54.64 15.06 41.05
C ALA A 11 54.05 15.23 39.63
N LEU A 12 54.26 16.39 39.00
CA LEU A 12 53.81 16.69 37.64
C LEU A 12 54.61 15.92 36.58
N ILE A 13 55.92 15.72 36.82
CA ILE A 13 56.78 14.87 36.00
C ILE A 13 56.36 13.41 36.16
N ILE A 14 56.17 12.90 37.39
CA ILE A 14 55.76 11.51 37.63
C ILE A 14 54.39 11.21 37.01
N THR A 15 53.40 12.11 37.18
CA THR A 15 52.08 11.95 36.55
C THR A 15 52.14 12.05 35.02
N GLY A 16 52.98 12.95 34.48
CA GLY A 16 53.27 13.01 33.05
C GLY A 16 53.95 11.76 32.51
N SER A 17 54.94 11.21 33.23
CA SER A 17 55.65 9.98 32.88
C SER A 17 54.76 8.74 32.95
N VAL A 18 53.90 8.64 33.96
CA VAL A 18 52.90 7.57 34.08
C VAL A 18 51.86 7.69 32.97
N LEU A 19 51.40 8.90 32.64
CA LEU A 19 50.49 9.11 31.51
C LEU A 19 51.15 8.72 30.18
N ILE A 20 52.42 9.08 29.97
CA ILE A 20 53.19 8.70 28.78
C ILE A 20 53.40 7.19 28.73
N LEU A 21 53.71 6.52 29.84
CA LEU A 21 53.85 5.06 29.90
C LEU A 21 52.52 4.34 29.67
N VAL A 22 51.41 4.87 30.18
CA VAL A 22 50.06 4.35 29.91
C VAL A 22 49.69 4.57 28.44
N LEU A 23 49.96 5.75 27.87
CA LEU A 23 49.74 6.04 26.46
C LEU A 23 50.63 5.19 25.54
N ALA A 24 51.89 4.96 25.93
CA ALA A 24 52.83 4.09 25.23
C ALA A 24 52.39 2.61 25.33
N GLY A 25 51.94 2.16 26.50
CA GLY A 25 51.37 0.82 26.70
C GLY A 25 50.08 0.61 25.90
N LEU A 26 49.19 1.59 25.87
CA LEU A 26 47.98 1.58 25.03
C LEU A 26 48.34 1.61 23.54
N TYR A 27 49.35 2.38 23.14
CA TYR A 27 49.84 2.40 21.78
C TYR A 27 50.43 1.03 21.38
N LEU A 28 51.30 0.45 22.20
CA LEU A 28 51.91 -0.86 21.94
C LEU A 28 50.86 -1.99 21.96
N GLY A 29 49.88 -1.93 22.86
CA GLY A 29 48.80 -2.91 23.01
C GLY A 29 47.61 -2.74 22.07
N ARG A 30 47.55 -1.67 21.26
CA ARG A 30 46.37 -1.29 20.46
C ARG A 30 45.90 -2.38 19.50
N ASN A 31 46.84 -3.07 18.84
CA ASN A 31 46.52 -4.16 17.91
C ASN A 31 45.92 -5.35 18.67
N GLY A 32 46.47 -5.69 19.84
CA GLY A 32 45.94 -6.75 20.70
C GLY A 32 44.53 -6.43 21.22
N ILE A 33 44.27 -5.18 21.60
CA ILE A 33 42.93 -4.73 22.03
C ILE A 33 41.93 -4.79 20.86
N LEU A 34 42.33 -4.31 19.68
CA LEU A 34 41.50 -4.35 18.47
C LEU A 34 41.14 -5.79 18.10
N CYS A 35 42.13 -6.67 17.97
CA CYS A 35 41.92 -8.07 17.60
C CYS A 35 41.05 -8.78 18.64
N ARG A 36 41.36 -8.67 19.94
CA ARG A 36 40.56 -9.29 21.00
C ARG A 36 39.11 -8.80 21.02
N THR A 37 38.88 -7.53 20.72
CA THR A 37 37.52 -6.96 20.63
C THR A 37 36.80 -7.47 19.38
N ALA A 38 37.49 -7.53 18.25
CA ALA A 38 36.97 -8.10 17.01
C ALA A 38 36.62 -9.58 17.18
N ASP A 39 37.53 -10.39 17.71
CA ASP A 39 37.34 -11.83 17.94
C ASP A 39 36.16 -12.09 18.87
N LYS A 40 36.00 -11.31 19.94
CA LYS A 40 34.82 -11.43 20.82
C LYS A 40 33.51 -11.15 20.09
N ARG A 41 33.49 -10.17 19.17
CA ARG A 41 32.30 -9.83 18.37
C ARG A 41 32.05 -10.85 17.25
N ILE A 42 33.11 -11.37 16.64
CA ILE A 42 33.08 -12.42 15.63
C ILE A 42 32.53 -13.69 16.26
N LEU A 43 33.13 -14.21 17.33
CA LEU A 43 32.64 -15.39 18.05
C LEU A 43 31.16 -15.28 18.42
N TYR A 44 30.73 -14.11 18.91
CA TYR A 44 29.32 -13.86 19.19
C TYR A 44 28.44 -13.96 17.93
N ALA A 45 28.87 -13.36 16.81
CA ALA A 45 28.13 -13.41 15.56
C ALA A 45 28.11 -14.83 14.96
N GLU A 46 29.22 -15.55 15.01
CA GLU A 46 29.34 -16.94 14.54
C GLU A 46 28.44 -17.89 15.32
N GLN A 47 28.45 -17.80 16.66
CA GLN A 47 27.60 -18.63 17.53
C GLN A 47 26.12 -18.28 17.37
N LYS A 48 25.79 -16.99 17.28
CA LYS A 48 24.41 -16.53 17.26
C LYS A 48 23.73 -16.71 15.91
N TYR A 49 24.45 -16.43 14.84
CA TYR A 49 23.89 -16.39 13.48
C TYR A 49 24.36 -17.56 12.62
N GLY A 50 25.21 -18.44 13.14
CA GLY A 50 25.75 -19.57 12.37
C GLY A 50 26.62 -19.11 11.21
N LEU A 51 27.44 -18.08 11.44
CA LEU A 51 28.38 -17.54 10.45
C LEU A 51 29.78 -18.09 10.68
N SER A 52 30.61 -18.01 9.64
CA SER A 52 32.06 -18.14 9.67
C SER A 52 32.61 -16.81 9.17
N ILE A 53 33.31 -16.08 10.03
CA ILE A 53 33.86 -14.76 9.69
C ILE A 53 35.37 -14.86 9.77
N CYS A 54 36.03 -14.75 8.63
CA CYS A 54 37.49 -14.88 8.54
C CYS A 54 38.09 -13.60 7.96
N TYR A 55 39.28 -13.22 8.40
CA TYR A 55 40.07 -12.12 7.86
C TYR A 55 41.56 -12.50 7.87
N GLU A 56 42.37 -11.96 6.97
CA GLU A 56 43.81 -12.25 6.92
C GLU A 56 44.60 -11.35 7.87
N ASP A 57 44.32 -10.05 7.85
CA ASP A 57 45.02 -9.06 8.67
C ASP A 57 44.04 -8.01 9.19
N LEU A 58 44.13 -7.71 10.48
CA LEU A 58 43.39 -6.63 11.14
C LEU A 58 44.35 -5.89 12.06
N ARG A 59 44.68 -4.64 11.73
CA ARG A 59 45.68 -3.88 12.46
C ARG A 59 45.36 -2.40 12.53
N MET A 60 45.92 -1.74 13.52
CA MET A 60 45.90 -0.28 13.60
C MET A 60 47.16 0.32 12.96
N LYS A 61 46.96 1.09 11.88
CA LYS A 61 47.97 1.99 11.35
C LYS A 61 47.96 3.29 12.18
N GLY A 62 49.08 3.59 12.83
CA GLY A 62 49.14 4.71 13.77
C GLY A 62 48.14 4.57 14.93
N LEU A 63 47.54 5.69 15.36
CA LEU A 63 46.63 5.76 16.51
C LEU A 63 45.15 5.55 16.14
N ASN A 64 44.76 5.86 14.90
CA ASN A 64 43.36 6.11 14.54
C ASN A 64 42.93 5.48 13.23
N GLU A 65 43.83 4.80 12.52
CA GLU A 65 43.50 4.15 11.26
C GLU A 65 43.42 2.63 11.49
N ILE A 66 42.34 2.02 11.04
CA ILE A 66 42.15 0.58 11.05
C ILE A 66 42.31 0.09 9.61
N GLU A 67 43.20 -0.88 9.41
CA GLU A 67 43.31 -1.65 8.18
C GLU A 67 42.76 -3.05 8.42
N LEU A 68 41.87 -3.49 7.54
CA LEU A 68 41.34 -4.84 7.46
C LEU A 68 41.59 -5.39 6.06
N LYS A 69 42.15 -6.60 5.96
CA LYS A 69 42.42 -7.28 4.69
C LYS A 69 41.74 -8.64 4.60
N ASN A 70 41.23 -8.94 3.40
CA ASN A 70 40.66 -10.22 3.00
C ASN A 70 39.61 -10.75 3.98
N LEU A 71 38.62 -9.90 4.30
CA LEU A 71 37.46 -10.31 5.08
C LEU A 71 36.54 -11.19 4.22
N SER A 72 36.09 -12.30 4.78
CA SER A 72 35.03 -13.15 4.25
C SER A 72 33.99 -13.46 5.32
N ILE A 73 32.72 -13.47 4.92
CA ILE A 73 31.59 -13.85 5.76
C ILE A 73 30.84 -14.95 5.03
N VAL A 74 30.86 -16.15 5.59
CA VAL A 74 30.24 -17.35 5.02
C VAL A 74 29.28 -17.95 6.04
N PRO A 75 27.97 -18.00 5.78
CA PRO A 75 27.04 -18.75 6.62
C PRO A 75 27.34 -20.25 6.54
N ARG A 76 27.15 -20.96 7.67
CA ARG A 76 27.43 -22.40 7.73
C ARG A 76 26.63 -23.17 6.68
N ASN A 77 27.31 -24.02 5.91
CA ASN A 77 26.73 -24.86 4.85
C ASN A 77 25.96 -24.05 3.79
N ARG A 78 26.44 -22.85 3.48
CA ARG A 78 25.87 -21.92 2.49
C ARG A 78 27.00 -21.25 1.70
N ASP A 79 26.65 -20.64 0.57
CA ASP A 79 27.57 -19.83 -0.23
C ASP A 79 28.03 -18.57 0.51
N THR A 80 29.19 -18.06 0.11
CA THR A 80 29.77 -16.82 0.63
C THR A 80 28.80 -15.65 0.50
N LEU A 81 28.54 -14.95 1.61
CA LEU A 81 27.65 -13.80 1.65
C LEU A 81 28.39 -12.50 1.32
N LEU A 82 29.59 -12.33 1.86
CA LEU A 82 30.36 -11.09 1.71
C LEU A 82 31.85 -11.39 1.64
N THR A 83 32.54 -10.73 0.72
CA THR A 83 34.01 -10.63 0.69
C THR A 83 34.44 -9.19 0.55
N LEU A 84 35.60 -8.87 1.10
CA LEU A 84 36.18 -7.54 1.08
C LEU A 84 37.71 -7.67 1.04
N HIS A 85 38.35 -7.15 -0.01
CA HIS A 85 39.80 -7.25 -0.16
C HIS A 85 40.55 -6.32 0.79
N THR A 86 40.25 -5.01 0.75
CA THR A 86 40.85 -4.05 1.69
C THR A 86 39.85 -3.03 2.20
N LEU A 87 39.95 -2.71 3.49
CA LEU A 87 39.24 -1.64 4.15
C LEU A 87 40.21 -0.85 5.02
N ASN A 88 40.38 0.43 4.71
CA ASN A 88 41.10 1.38 5.53
C ASN A 88 40.12 2.42 6.07
N MET A 89 40.02 2.55 7.39
CA MET A 89 39.13 3.50 8.05
C MET A 89 39.89 4.38 9.04
N HIS A 90 39.83 5.69 8.84
CA HIS A 90 40.27 6.66 9.84
C HIS A 90 39.13 6.99 10.79
N LEU A 91 39.33 6.68 12.07
CA LEU A 91 38.38 6.95 13.15
C LEU A 91 38.73 8.22 13.91
N ASN A 92 37.74 8.82 14.56
CA ASN A 92 37.98 9.89 15.53
C ASN A 92 38.33 9.31 16.92
N PHE A 93 39.60 9.43 17.31
CA PHE A 93 40.13 8.93 18.59
C PHE A 93 39.27 9.29 19.81
N TRP A 94 38.93 10.57 19.96
CA TRP A 94 38.25 11.10 21.13
C TRP A 94 36.81 10.58 21.24
N LYS A 95 36.19 10.24 20.11
CA LYS A 95 34.84 9.67 20.06
C LYS A 95 34.89 8.18 20.33
N LEU A 96 35.91 7.49 19.83
CA LEU A 96 36.17 6.09 20.09
C LEU A 96 36.35 5.82 21.59
N ILE A 97 37.13 6.65 22.29
CA ILE A 97 37.30 6.56 23.76
C ILE A 97 35.96 6.72 24.50
N ARG A 98 35.03 7.52 23.96
CA ARG A 98 33.68 7.71 24.52
C ARG A 98 32.67 6.66 24.01
N GLY A 99 33.12 5.61 23.33
CA GLY A 99 32.28 4.53 22.80
C GLY A 99 31.44 4.89 21.57
N LYS A 100 31.73 6.00 20.89
CA LYS A 100 31.05 6.43 19.66
C LYS A 100 31.97 6.20 18.46
N ILE A 101 31.48 5.47 17.46
CA ILE A 101 32.19 5.25 16.20
C ILE A 101 31.95 6.46 15.31
N GLU A 102 33.03 6.98 14.72
CA GLU A 102 32.99 8.15 13.87
C GLU A 102 34.08 8.04 12.82
N VAL A 103 33.69 7.84 11.56
CA VAL A 103 34.59 7.65 10.42
C VAL A 103 34.87 9.00 9.74
N ARG A 104 36.14 9.38 9.63
CA ARG A 104 36.57 10.59 8.91
C ARG A 104 36.80 10.28 7.44
N ASN A 105 37.68 9.30 7.18
CA ASN A 105 38.00 8.83 5.86
C ASN A 105 37.80 7.31 5.76
N VAL A 106 37.30 6.85 4.62
CA VAL A 106 37.21 5.42 4.31
C VAL A 106 37.74 5.14 2.92
N THR A 107 38.54 4.09 2.81
CA THR A 107 38.91 3.48 1.52
C THR A 107 38.48 2.04 1.56
N VAL A 108 37.66 1.63 0.60
CA VAL A 108 37.20 0.25 0.43
C VAL A 108 37.58 -0.19 -0.98
N ASP A 109 38.12 -1.39 -1.11
CA ASP A 109 38.43 -1.99 -2.40
C ASP A 109 37.89 -3.41 -2.48
N GLN A 110 37.25 -3.72 -3.61
CA GLN A 110 36.68 -5.03 -3.94
C GLN A 110 35.72 -5.55 -2.86
N LEU A 111 34.63 -4.83 -2.63
CA LEU A 111 33.55 -5.27 -1.75
C LEU A 111 32.53 -6.05 -2.57
N LYS A 112 32.40 -7.34 -2.33
CA LYS A 112 31.39 -8.17 -2.97
C LYS A 112 30.38 -8.67 -1.94
N ALA A 113 29.10 -8.37 -2.15
CA ALA A 113 27.98 -8.96 -1.42
C ALA A 113 27.19 -9.87 -2.38
N SER A 114 26.95 -11.12 -1.98
CA SER A 114 26.26 -12.11 -2.80
C SER A 114 25.07 -12.68 -2.03
N PHE A 115 23.86 -12.40 -2.49
CA PHE A 115 22.62 -12.94 -1.95
C PHE A 115 22.17 -14.09 -2.83
N ILE A 116 22.40 -15.32 -2.38
CA ILE A 116 22.14 -16.53 -3.17
C ILE A 116 21.02 -17.31 -2.50
N LYS A 117 19.99 -17.63 -3.29
CA LYS A 117 18.91 -18.54 -2.92
C LYS A 117 18.76 -19.63 -3.99
N ALA A 118 18.91 -20.88 -3.58
CA ALA A 118 18.63 -22.05 -4.39
C ALA A 118 17.55 -22.87 -3.69
N ASP A 119 16.44 -23.12 -4.37
CA ASP A 119 15.28 -23.82 -3.83
C ASP A 119 14.76 -23.16 -2.52
N SER A 120 14.81 -23.91 -1.41
CA SER A 120 14.39 -23.47 -0.08
C SER A 120 15.52 -22.88 0.77
N MET A 121 16.77 -22.86 0.27
CA MET A 121 17.94 -22.47 1.06
C MET A 121 18.52 -21.15 0.54
N ALA A 122 18.69 -20.17 1.44
CA ALA A 122 19.42 -18.94 1.13
C ALA A 122 20.63 -18.76 2.04
N ASN A 123 21.69 -18.15 1.51
CA ASN A 123 22.86 -17.77 2.30
C ASN A 123 22.59 -16.55 3.22
N TYR A 124 21.37 -16.02 3.23
CA TYR A 124 20.96 -14.91 4.09
C TYR A 124 19.78 -15.28 5.01
N ASP A 125 19.38 -16.55 5.09
CA ASP A 125 18.26 -17.01 5.93
C ASP A 125 18.41 -16.63 7.41
N PHE A 126 19.65 -16.57 7.90
CA PHE A 126 19.96 -16.19 9.29
C PHE A 126 19.47 -14.79 9.68
N LEU A 127 19.26 -13.89 8.71
CA LEU A 127 18.70 -12.56 8.93
C LEU A 127 17.22 -12.60 9.32
N PHE A 128 16.53 -13.70 8.98
CA PHE A 128 15.08 -13.85 9.14
C PHE A 128 14.67 -14.89 10.19
N LEU A 129 15.63 -15.57 10.84
CA LEU A 129 15.35 -16.52 11.91
C LEU A 129 14.63 -15.83 13.08
N LYS A 130 13.38 -16.27 13.35
CA LYS A 130 12.62 -15.79 14.51
C LYS A 130 13.37 -16.15 15.79
N ARG A 131 13.63 -15.13 16.60
CA ARG A 131 14.22 -15.26 17.94
C ARG A 131 13.44 -16.28 18.78
N LYS A 132 14.08 -17.37 19.23
CA LYS A 132 13.66 -18.03 20.48
C LYS A 132 13.85 -16.97 21.58
N ARG A 133 12.76 -16.29 21.97
CA ARG A 133 12.79 -15.50 23.20
C ARG A 133 12.92 -16.52 24.33
N GLU A 134 14.05 -16.53 25.02
CA GLU A 134 14.04 -16.95 26.41
C GLU A 134 12.93 -16.14 27.09
N THR A 135 11.97 -16.86 27.66
CA THR A 135 10.81 -16.37 28.38
C THR A 135 11.28 -15.67 29.65
N SER A 136 11.80 -14.45 29.50
CA SER A 136 11.81 -13.47 30.58
C SER A 136 10.47 -12.75 30.50
N SER A 137 9.62 -13.00 31.49
CA SER A 137 8.28 -12.45 31.74
C SER A 137 8.30 -10.96 32.10
N GLY A 138 9.19 -10.17 31.49
CA GLY A 138 9.19 -8.72 31.60
C GLY A 138 8.47 -8.10 30.40
N GLN A 139 7.47 -7.25 30.64
CA GLN A 139 6.88 -6.41 29.60
C GLN A 139 7.98 -5.59 28.92
N VAL A 140 8.44 -6.01 27.75
CA VAL A 140 9.38 -5.22 26.95
C VAL A 140 8.60 -4.02 26.41
N GLN A 141 8.67 -2.89 27.11
CA GLN A 141 8.14 -1.63 26.63
C GLN A 141 8.80 -1.32 25.28
N THR A 142 7.97 -1.01 24.28
CA THR A 142 8.47 -0.73 22.94
C THR A 142 8.89 0.74 22.91
N ASP A 143 10.15 1.01 22.55
CA ASP A 143 10.67 2.36 22.38
C ASP A 143 11.11 2.53 20.93
N TYR A 144 10.18 2.98 20.07
CA TYR A 144 10.43 3.19 18.64
C TYR A 144 11.43 4.33 18.42
N ALA A 145 11.31 5.42 19.18
CA ALA A 145 12.22 6.56 19.13
C ALA A 145 13.68 6.12 19.39
N HIS A 146 13.95 5.38 20.47
CA HIS A 146 15.29 4.90 20.77
C HIS A 146 15.82 3.95 19.68
N ARG A 147 14.98 3.06 19.15
CA ARG A 147 15.37 2.13 18.07
C ARG A 147 15.75 2.88 16.80
N ILE A 148 14.92 3.81 16.35
CA ILE A 148 15.18 4.62 15.15
C ILE A 148 16.39 5.52 15.37
N ASN A 149 16.50 6.15 16.54
CA ASN A 149 17.66 6.97 16.87
C ASN A 149 18.97 6.17 16.79
N ARG A 150 18.99 4.97 17.37
CA ARG A 150 20.16 4.09 17.32
C ARG A 150 20.53 3.69 15.88
N ILE A 151 19.55 3.31 15.08
CA ILE A 151 19.76 2.91 13.68
C ILE A 151 20.31 4.08 12.86
N LEU A 152 19.68 5.26 12.96
CA LEU A 152 20.10 6.43 12.21
C LEU A 152 21.46 6.96 12.68
N ASN A 153 21.76 6.93 13.99
CA ASN A 153 23.08 7.34 14.50
C ASN A 153 24.19 6.42 14.00
N LEU A 154 23.93 5.12 13.89
CA LEU A 154 24.86 4.19 13.28
C LEU A 154 25.04 4.53 11.79
N PHE A 155 23.93 4.69 11.05
CA PHE A 155 23.95 5.05 9.64
C PHE A 155 24.80 6.32 9.39
N TYR A 156 24.49 7.43 10.07
CA TYR A 156 25.25 8.67 9.93
C TYR A 156 26.69 8.56 10.45
N GLY A 157 26.96 7.74 11.47
CA GLY A 157 28.30 7.53 12.02
C GLY A 157 29.28 6.84 11.06
N PHE A 158 28.77 6.00 10.17
CA PHE A 158 29.55 5.30 9.15
C PHE A 158 29.72 6.10 7.84
N LEU A 159 28.94 7.14 7.63
CA LEU A 159 29.06 7.96 6.42
C LEU A 159 30.30 8.87 6.52
N PRO A 160 31.29 8.71 5.63
CA PRO A 160 32.55 9.42 5.71
C PRO A 160 32.42 10.87 5.19
N GLU A 161 33.31 11.77 5.63
CA GLU A 161 33.41 13.12 5.05
C GLU A 161 34.18 13.08 3.72
N ASN A 162 35.18 12.21 3.63
CA ASN A 162 35.90 11.90 2.40
C ASN A 162 36.13 10.40 2.27
N GLY A 163 36.17 9.88 1.06
CA GLY A 163 36.44 8.47 0.88
C GLY A 163 36.37 8.02 -0.55
N THR A 164 36.84 6.81 -0.79
CA THR A 164 36.74 6.17 -2.09
C THR A 164 36.42 4.70 -1.90
N LEU A 165 35.35 4.26 -2.53
CA LEU A 165 35.02 2.84 -2.59
C LEU A 165 35.16 2.41 -4.05
N CYS A 166 35.99 1.42 -4.30
CA CYS A 166 36.27 0.90 -5.63
C CYS A 166 35.73 -0.53 -5.75
N GLN A 167 35.19 -0.87 -6.92
CA GLN A 167 34.76 -2.23 -7.25
C GLN A 167 33.78 -2.80 -6.21
N ILE A 168 32.63 -2.16 -6.02
CA ILE A 168 31.56 -2.72 -5.19
C ILE A 168 30.65 -3.54 -6.09
N ASP A 169 30.47 -4.81 -5.77
CA ASP A 169 29.56 -5.72 -6.46
C ASP A 169 28.49 -6.22 -5.49
N ILE A 170 27.23 -5.99 -5.84
CA ILE A 170 26.09 -6.51 -5.10
C ILE A 170 25.32 -7.43 -6.05
N THR A 171 25.40 -8.73 -5.81
CA THR A 171 24.74 -9.74 -6.62
C THR A 171 23.58 -10.37 -5.89
N GLU A 172 22.47 -10.57 -6.57
CA GLU A 172 21.36 -11.43 -6.16
C GLU A 172 21.22 -12.55 -7.18
N ARG A 173 21.19 -13.79 -6.70
CA ARG A 173 20.94 -14.96 -7.51
C ARG A 173 19.83 -15.77 -6.87
N LYS A 174 18.76 -15.98 -7.62
CA LYS A 174 17.66 -16.85 -7.21
C LYS A 174 17.36 -17.85 -8.31
N ASP A 175 17.75 -19.11 -8.08
CA ASP A 175 17.67 -20.19 -9.06
C ASP A 175 18.40 -19.82 -10.37
N ARG A 176 17.70 -19.66 -11.50
CA ARG A 176 18.27 -19.25 -12.80
C ARG A 176 18.42 -17.74 -12.97
N ASN A 177 17.87 -16.96 -12.05
CA ASN A 177 17.76 -15.52 -12.20
C ASN A 177 18.95 -14.80 -11.57
N PHE A 178 19.38 -13.68 -12.18
CA PHE A 178 20.55 -12.95 -11.72
C PHE A 178 20.37 -11.43 -11.85
N VAL A 179 20.70 -10.72 -10.77
CA VAL A 179 20.86 -9.26 -10.75
C VAL A 179 22.24 -8.94 -10.21
N ASN A 180 23.00 -8.09 -10.90
CA ASN A 180 24.24 -7.50 -10.40
C ASN A 180 24.13 -5.98 -10.39
N ILE A 181 24.49 -5.37 -9.28
CA ILE A 181 24.72 -3.94 -9.15
C ILE A 181 26.22 -3.74 -8.95
N HIS A 182 26.89 -3.29 -10.00
CA HIS A 182 28.31 -2.99 -10.00
C HIS A 182 28.53 -1.49 -9.86
N ILE A 183 29.37 -1.09 -8.92
CA ILE A 183 29.76 0.30 -8.69
C ILE A 183 31.29 0.36 -8.88
N PRO A 184 31.78 0.81 -10.04
CA PRO A 184 33.21 0.84 -10.33
C PRO A 184 33.96 1.73 -9.34
N LYS A 185 33.37 2.89 -9.02
CA LYS A 185 33.92 3.87 -8.09
C LYS A 185 32.84 4.76 -7.50
N LEU A 186 32.81 4.83 -6.17
CA LEU A 186 32.09 5.86 -5.40
C LEU A 186 33.11 6.76 -4.73
N THR A 187 33.05 8.05 -5.02
CA THR A 187 33.94 9.03 -4.40
C THR A 187 33.13 9.97 -3.52
N VAL A 188 33.59 10.17 -2.28
CA VAL A 188 33.10 11.19 -1.37
C VAL A 188 34.19 12.24 -1.17
N ARG A 189 33.90 13.51 -1.44
CA ARG A 189 34.80 14.65 -1.22
C ARG A 189 34.03 15.78 -0.56
N GLN A 190 34.50 16.24 0.60
CA GLN A 190 33.88 17.33 1.34
C GLN A 190 32.36 17.14 1.49
N ASN A 191 31.94 15.97 1.96
CA ASN A 191 30.53 15.58 2.13
C ASN A 191 29.72 15.40 0.83
N HIS A 192 30.28 15.63 -0.35
CA HIS A 192 29.60 15.39 -1.62
C HIS A 192 30.02 14.04 -2.16
N PHE A 193 29.06 13.24 -2.63
CA PHE A 193 29.34 11.97 -3.27
C PHE A 193 28.88 11.98 -4.72
N ARG A 194 29.60 11.23 -5.54
CA ARG A 194 29.20 10.89 -6.91
C ARG A 194 29.66 9.47 -7.22
N SER A 195 28.82 8.75 -7.95
CA SER A 195 29.11 7.40 -8.40
C SER A 195 28.31 7.06 -9.64
N ASP A 196 28.91 6.28 -10.52
CA ASP A 196 28.21 5.60 -11.61
C ASP A 196 27.91 4.17 -11.18
N ILE A 197 26.75 3.67 -11.59
CA ILE A 197 26.22 2.38 -11.20
C ILE A 197 25.86 1.64 -12.49
N GLU A 198 26.42 0.46 -12.66
CA GLU A 198 26.05 -0.48 -13.71
C GLU A 198 25.13 -1.54 -13.11
N VAL A 199 23.94 -1.69 -13.67
CA VAL A 199 22.95 -2.67 -13.23
C VAL A 199 22.71 -3.65 -14.35
N HIS A 200 22.99 -4.91 -14.08
CA HIS A 200 22.78 -6.01 -15.00
C HIS A 200 21.69 -6.94 -14.44
N GLU A 201 20.58 -7.07 -15.16
CA GLU A 201 19.50 -8.00 -14.84
C GLU A 201 19.23 -8.88 -16.05
N ASP A 202 19.54 -10.17 -15.92
CA ASP A 202 19.49 -11.17 -16.99
C ASP A 202 20.22 -10.74 -18.28
N SER A 203 19.51 -10.28 -19.31
CA SER A 203 20.09 -9.81 -20.58
C SER A 203 20.11 -8.27 -20.70
N THR A 204 19.62 -7.55 -19.70
CA THR A 204 19.45 -6.09 -19.73
C THR A 204 20.54 -5.44 -18.89
N THR A 205 21.27 -4.50 -19.47
CA THR A 205 22.25 -3.67 -18.75
C THR A 205 21.79 -2.21 -18.74
N GLN A 206 21.87 -1.57 -17.59
CA GLN A 206 21.51 -0.18 -17.36
C GLN A 206 22.68 0.57 -16.72
N TYR A 207 22.83 1.84 -17.06
CA TYR A 207 23.84 2.74 -16.50
C TYR A 207 23.18 3.93 -15.84
N TRP A 208 23.37 4.05 -14.53
CA TRP A 208 22.83 5.12 -13.71
C TRP A 208 23.96 5.97 -13.15
N THR A 209 23.66 7.23 -12.86
CA THR A 209 24.52 8.09 -12.07
C THR A 209 23.78 8.49 -10.81
N THR A 210 24.47 8.40 -9.68
CA THR A 210 24.00 8.96 -8.42
C THR A 210 24.95 10.03 -7.91
N CYS A 211 24.39 11.10 -7.38
CA CYS A 211 25.15 12.14 -6.70
C CYS A 211 24.36 12.71 -5.53
N GLY A 212 25.07 13.39 -4.64
CA GLY A 212 24.39 14.00 -3.51
C GLY A 212 25.34 14.51 -2.45
N LYS A 213 24.78 14.73 -1.26
CA LYS A 213 25.47 15.26 -0.12
C LYS A 213 25.10 14.49 1.14
N VAL A 214 26.10 14.14 1.92
CA VAL A 214 25.94 13.54 3.24
C VAL A 214 26.61 14.43 4.28
N ASN A 215 25.82 15.09 5.11
CA ASN A 215 26.33 15.89 6.20
C ASN A 215 26.05 15.20 7.54
N ARG A 216 27.13 14.81 8.21
CA ARG A 216 27.04 14.14 9.50
C ARG A 216 26.61 15.07 10.64
N SER A 217 27.10 16.31 10.67
CA SER A 217 26.81 17.24 11.79
C SER A 217 25.34 17.63 11.83
N SER A 218 24.72 17.81 10.66
CA SER A 218 23.30 18.09 10.52
C SER A 218 22.42 16.84 10.39
N HIS A 219 23.01 15.63 10.42
CA HIS A 219 22.33 14.36 10.13
C HIS A 219 21.46 14.45 8.86
N THR A 220 22.04 14.95 7.77
CA THR A 220 21.36 15.17 6.50
C THR A 220 21.94 14.28 5.42
N LEU A 221 21.08 13.57 4.71
CA LEU A 221 21.37 12.88 3.46
C LEU A 221 20.55 13.53 2.34
N LYS A 222 21.19 13.82 1.21
CA LYS A 222 20.54 14.16 -0.05
C LYS A 222 21.15 13.29 -1.13
N ALA A 223 20.31 12.68 -1.95
CA ALA A 223 20.72 11.82 -3.05
C ALA A 223 19.82 12.09 -4.26
N GLU A 224 20.41 11.99 -5.43
CA GLU A 224 19.75 12.05 -6.72
C GLU A 224 20.23 10.86 -7.55
N LEU A 225 19.34 10.29 -8.35
CA LEU A 225 19.57 9.16 -9.22
C LEU A 225 18.91 9.44 -10.58
N TYR A 226 19.67 9.29 -11.66
CA TYR A 226 19.21 9.45 -13.04
C TYR A 226 19.96 8.50 -13.97
N ALA A 227 19.38 8.21 -15.14
CA ALA A 227 20.03 7.39 -16.16
C ALA A 227 20.99 8.20 -17.04
N GLN A 228 22.07 7.57 -17.54
CA GLN A 228 23.09 8.27 -18.34
C GLN A 228 22.70 8.52 -19.82
N GLN A 229 21.74 7.78 -20.38
CA GLN A 229 21.49 7.73 -21.84
C GLN A 229 20.06 8.10 -22.25
N ASN A 230 19.43 9.10 -21.63
CA ASN A 230 18.03 9.51 -21.91
C ASN A 230 17.01 8.35 -21.85
N ASN A 231 17.39 7.24 -21.21
CA ASN A 231 16.59 6.07 -20.95
C ASN A 231 15.94 6.20 -19.58
N LYS A 232 14.84 5.49 -19.32
CA LYS A 232 14.27 5.41 -17.98
C LYS A 232 15.09 4.45 -17.10
N ILE A 233 15.25 4.79 -15.83
CA ILE A 233 15.69 3.87 -14.79
C ILE A 233 14.61 2.81 -14.62
N ILE A 234 14.95 1.54 -14.83
CA ILE A 234 14.09 0.40 -14.52
C ILE A 234 14.58 -0.19 -13.20
N LEU A 235 13.72 -0.19 -12.18
CA LEU A 235 14.08 -0.72 -10.88
C LEU A 235 14.20 -2.26 -10.95
N PRO A 236 15.41 -2.83 -10.78
CA PRO A 236 15.63 -4.26 -10.94
C PRO A 236 14.83 -5.02 -9.88
N TYR A 237 14.59 -6.30 -10.14
CA TYR A 237 13.95 -7.25 -9.21
C TYR A 237 12.45 -7.00 -8.91
N LEU A 238 11.92 -5.78 -9.08
CA LEU A 238 10.53 -5.47 -8.77
C LEU A 238 9.54 -6.23 -9.67
N LYS A 239 9.82 -6.28 -10.97
CA LYS A 239 8.98 -7.01 -11.93
C LYS A 239 8.89 -8.49 -11.59
N ARG A 240 10.00 -9.09 -11.19
CA ARG A 240 10.05 -10.51 -10.82
C ARG A 240 9.41 -10.80 -9.47
N ARG A 241 9.68 -9.97 -8.45
CA ARG A 241 9.23 -10.22 -7.08
C ARG A 241 7.77 -9.87 -6.88
N PHE A 242 7.31 -8.81 -7.54
CA PHE A 242 6.00 -8.22 -7.30
C PHE A 242 5.15 -8.11 -8.56
N ASP A 243 5.60 -8.59 -9.73
CA ASP A 243 4.86 -8.41 -11.00
C ASP A 243 4.60 -6.93 -11.31
N ALA A 244 5.54 -6.06 -10.88
CA ALA A 244 5.47 -4.60 -10.99
C ALA A 244 6.60 -4.06 -11.90
N ASP A 245 6.25 -3.47 -13.04
CA ASP A 245 7.20 -2.75 -13.91
C ASP A 245 7.20 -1.28 -13.47
N ILE A 246 8.33 -0.80 -12.93
CA ILE A 246 8.48 0.56 -12.44
C ILE A 246 9.63 1.22 -13.17
N ARG A 247 9.34 2.34 -13.84
CA ARG A 247 10.29 3.12 -14.62
C ARG A 247 10.23 4.58 -14.22
N LEU A 248 11.37 5.28 -14.25
CA LEU A 248 11.42 6.70 -13.89
C LEU A 248 12.60 7.41 -14.57
N ASP A 249 12.51 8.72 -14.78
CA ASP A 249 13.63 9.49 -15.37
C ASP A 249 14.63 9.89 -14.28
N THR A 250 14.12 10.47 -13.20
CA THR A 250 14.92 10.93 -12.06
C THR A 250 14.24 10.61 -10.74
N LEU A 251 15.05 10.31 -9.73
CA LEU A 251 14.62 10.13 -8.34
C LEU A 251 15.52 10.98 -7.44
N THR A 252 14.91 11.88 -6.69
CA THR A 252 15.58 12.67 -5.65
C THR A 252 15.05 12.27 -4.29
N TYR A 253 15.95 12.19 -3.31
CA TYR A 253 15.61 11.88 -1.93
C TYR A 253 16.45 12.71 -0.97
N SER A 254 15.81 13.19 0.08
CA SER A 254 16.47 13.83 1.21
C SER A 254 15.85 13.38 2.52
N LEU A 255 16.70 13.29 3.54
CA LEU A 255 16.35 12.96 4.91
C LEU A 255 17.22 13.79 5.85
N THR A 256 16.60 14.38 6.86
CA THR A 256 17.26 15.05 7.98
C THR A 256 16.67 14.53 9.27
N LYS A 257 17.55 14.14 10.20
CA LYS A 257 17.15 13.70 11.54
C LYS A 257 17.43 14.80 12.55
N SER A 258 16.46 15.11 13.39
CA SER A 258 16.64 15.94 14.59
C SER A 258 16.03 15.27 15.82
N GLU A 259 16.56 15.60 17.00
CA GLU A 259 16.01 15.17 18.28
C GLU A 259 15.17 16.30 18.88
N LYS A 260 14.00 15.97 19.40
CA LYS A 260 13.08 16.90 20.06
C LYS A 260 13.17 16.74 21.58
N ASN A 261 12.78 17.79 22.30
CA ASN A 261 12.61 17.74 23.75
C ASN A 261 11.64 16.60 24.12
N GLY A 262 11.97 15.81 25.14
CA GLY A 262 11.16 14.65 25.55
C GLY A 262 11.52 13.32 24.90
N GLY A 263 12.64 13.23 24.16
CA GLY A 263 13.17 11.96 23.63
C GLY A 263 12.50 11.47 22.34
N GLN A 264 11.73 12.33 21.68
CA GLN A 264 11.17 12.05 20.36
C GLN A 264 12.21 12.29 19.26
N VAL A 265 12.10 11.53 18.16
CA VAL A 265 12.92 11.71 16.96
C VAL A 265 12.05 12.32 15.88
N GLN A 266 12.50 13.42 15.29
CA GLN A 266 11.87 14.04 14.12
C GLN A 266 12.69 13.70 12.87
N LEU A 267 12.01 13.24 11.84
CA LEU A 267 12.55 12.99 10.51
C LEU A 267 11.86 13.92 9.52
N THR A 268 12.63 14.76 8.84
CA THR A 268 12.12 15.63 7.78
C THR A 268 12.83 15.33 6.48
N GLY A 269 12.13 15.48 5.36
CA GLY A 269 12.76 15.23 4.09
C GLY A 269 11.83 15.45 2.93
N GLN A 270 12.38 15.18 1.76
CA GLN A 270 11.67 15.32 0.50
C GLN A 270 12.06 14.16 -0.40
N ALA A 271 11.08 13.52 -1.02
CA ALA A 271 11.28 12.64 -2.16
C ALA A 271 10.61 13.29 -3.38
N ALA A 272 11.25 13.25 -4.54
CA ALA A 272 10.59 13.63 -5.78
C ALA A 272 11.00 12.70 -6.91
N VAL A 273 10.06 12.44 -7.82
CA VAL A 273 10.23 11.58 -8.98
C VAL A 273 9.66 12.27 -10.22
N SER A 274 10.33 12.10 -11.34
CA SER A 274 9.86 12.58 -12.65
C SER A 274 9.69 11.43 -13.64
N GLY A 275 8.66 11.52 -14.47
CA GLY A 275 8.35 10.54 -15.51
C GLY A 275 8.18 9.12 -14.97
N LEU A 276 7.50 8.99 -13.84
CA LEU A 276 7.23 7.72 -13.19
C LEU A 276 6.19 6.94 -13.99
N GLU A 277 6.55 5.75 -14.44
CA GLU A 277 5.65 4.78 -15.07
C GLU A 277 5.52 3.58 -14.14
N VAL A 278 4.29 3.20 -13.80
CA VAL A 278 4.01 2.05 -12.94
C VAL A 278 2.99 1.15 -13.60
N TYR A 279 3.39 -0.07 -13.91
CA TYR A 279 2.48 -1.13 -14.31
C TYR A 279 2.42 -2.20 -13.22
N HIS A 280 1.22 -2.47 -12.73
CA HIS A 280 0.95 -3.60 -11.84
C HIS A 280 -0.54 -3.94 -11.90
N LYS A 281 -0.88 -5.22 -12.13
CA LYS A 281 -2.27 -5.66 -12.33
C LYS A 281 -3.24 -5.32 -11.19
N ALA A 282 -2.76 -5.26 -9.95
CA ALA A 282 -3.59 -4.86 -8.80
C ALA A 282 -3.76 -3.34 -8.66
N LEU A 283 -2.98 -2.55 -9.40
CA LEU A 283 -3.12 -1.10 -9.49
C LEU A 283 -4.02 -0.73 -10.66
N SER A 284 -3.63 -1.07 -11.89
CA SER A 284 -4.36 -0.76 -13.13
C SER A 284 -4.07 -1.85 -14.20
N PRO A 285 -5.00 -2.13 -15.14
CA PRO A 285 -4.69 -2.94 -16.33
C PRO A 285 -3.73 -2.26 -17.31
N GLU A 286 -3.54 -0.94 -17.19
CA GLU A 286 -2.68 -0.12 -18.04
C GLU A 286 -1.48 0.42 -17.25
N THR A 287 -0.46 0.88 -17.96
CA THR A 287 0.67 1.57 -17.34
C THR A 287 0.23 2.95 -16.85
N VAL A 288 0.38 3.19 -15.55
CA VAL A 288 0.05 4.45 -14.91
C VAL A 288 1.22 5.41 -15.07
N ASN A 289 0.97 6.58 -15.65
CA ASN A 289 1.99 7.59 -15.90
C ASN A 289 1.79 8.79 -14.98
N LEU A 290 2.84 9.13 -14.24
CA LEU A 290 2.91 10.30 -13.38
C LEU A 290 4.10 11.17 -13.80
N ASP A 291 3.82 12.33 -14.40
CA ASP A 291 4.84 13.25 -14.90
C ASP A 291 5.74 13.76 -13.78
N ARG A 292 5.12 14.16 -12.66
CA ARG A 292 5.82 14.70 -11.50
C ARG A 292 5.13 14.27 -10.21
N GLY A 293 5.89 13.65 -9.31
CA GLY A 293 5.46 13.35 -7.95
C GLY A 293 6.46 13.92 -6.94
N GLN A 294 5.96 14.54 -5.88
CA GLN A 294 6.79 15.07 -4.80
C GLN A 294 6.12 14.82 -3.45
N VAL A 295 6.88 14.35 -2.48
CA VAL A 295 6.46 14.21 -1.08
C VAL A 295 7.47 14.95 -0.21
N SER A 296 7.04 16.03 0.42
CA SER A 296 7.79 16.71 1.49
C SER A 296 7.21 16.25 2.83
N TYR A 297 7.92 15.40 3.56
CA TYR A 297 7.40 14.72 4.74
C TYR A 297 8.00 15.22 6.04
N ARG A 298 7.20 15.14 7.10
CA ARG A 298 7.63 15.30 8.48
C ARG A 298 7.05 14.17 9.33
N ILE A 299 7.94 13.34 9.86
CA ILE A 299 7.59 12.19 10.68
C ILE A 299 8.11 12.42 12.10
N LEU A 300 7.23 12.28 13.10
CA LEU A 300 7.54 12.31 14.51
C LEU A 300 7.44 10.88 15.06
N VAL A 301 8.51 10.42 15.71
CA VAL A 301 8.56 9.09 16.30
C VAL A 301 8.73 9.23 17.81
N GLY A 302 7.74 8.74 18.54
CA GLY A 302 7.75 8.63 20.00
C GLY A 302 8.12 7.23 20.48
N LYS A 303 7.96 6.99 21.78
CA LYS A 303 8.20 5.65 22.35
C LYS A 303 7.23 4.61 21.78
N GLU A 304 5.94 4.94 21.76
CA GLU A 304 4.86 4.04 21.38
C GLU A 304 4.08 4.51 20.14
N SER A 305 4.57 5.53 19.44
CA SER A 305 3.87 6.16 18.31
C SER A 305 4.80 6.52 17.15
N ALA A 306 4.22 6.55 15.96
CA ALA A 306 4.78 7.18 14.77
C ALA A 306 3.70 8.03 14.10
N GLU A 307 4.05 9.26 13.73
CA GLU A 307 3.11 10.27 13.25
C GLU A 307 3.68 10.98 12.03
N LEU A 308 2.97 10.93 10.91
CA LEU A 308 3.15 11.80 9.77
C LEU A 308 2.33 13.07 10.02
N ASP A 309 3.03 14.15 10.30
CA ASP A 309 2.44 15.46 10.65
C ASP A 309 1.75 16.08 9.42
N SER A 310 0.70 16.88 9.64
CA SER A 310 -0.09 17.56 8.59
C SER A 310 0.68 18.64 7.84
N THR A 311 1.87 19.03 8.33
CA THR A 311 2.81 19.83 7.53
C THR A 311 3.40 19.05 6.34
N THR A 312 3.19 17.73 6.29
CA THR A 312 3.55 16.91 5.12
C THR A 312 2.77 17.37 3.91
N VAL A 313 3.44 17.53 2.78
CA VAL A 313 2.85 17.93 1.51
C VAL A 313 3.09 16.83 0.49
N ILE A 314 2.01 16.30 -0.08
CA ILE A 314 2.08 15.44 -1.26
C ILE A 314 1.62 16.26 -2.45
N ARG A 315 2.45 16.28 -3.51
CA ARG A 315 2.14 16.89 -4.80
C ARG A 315 2.20 15.85 -5.90
N PHE A 316 1.20 15.85 -6.76
CA PHE A 316 1.20 15.08 -8.00
C PHE A 316 0.60 15.95 -9.09
N ASN A 317 1.32 16.12 -10.21
CA ASN A 317 0.96 17.06 -11.26
C ASN A 317 0.68 18.47 -10.70
N GLN A 318 -0.55 18.99 -10.82
CA GLN A 318 -0.94 20.30 -10.29
C GLN A 318 -1.61 20.21 -8.90
N MET A 319 -1.91 19.00 -8.43
CA MET A 319 -2.59 18.77 -7.16
C MET A 319 -1.62 18.72 -6.00
N GLN A 320 -2.08 19.27 -4.86
CA GLN A 320 -1.41 19.16 -3.59
C GLN A 320 -2.39 18.92 -2.43
N PHE A 321 -1.99 18.11 -1.47
CA PHE A 321 -2.75 17.84 -0.24
C PHE A 321 -1.82 17.53 0.95
N HIS A 322 -2.41 17.60 2.14
CA HIS A 322 -1.70 17.57 3.42
C HIS A 322 -2.20 16.41 4.28
N PRO A 323 -1.64 15.19 4.12
CA PRO A 323 -2.10 14.05 4.89
C PRO A 323 -1.57 14.09 6.33
N TYR A 324 -2.43 13.69 7.25
CA TYR A 324 -2.10 13.36 8.63
C TYR A 324 -2.24 11.86 8.81
N LEU A 325 -1.22 11.19 9.36
CA LEU A 325 -1.31 9.77 9.72
C LEU A 325 -0.67 9.56 11.10
N LYS A 326 -1.34 8.83 11.98
CA LYS A 326 -0.80 8.47 13.30
C LYS A 326 -1.04 7.00 13.57
N ALA A 327 0.00 6.30 13.97
CA ALA A 327 -0.08 4.93 14.46
C ALA A 327 0.47 4.90 15.89
N GLU A 328 -0.37 4.51 16.84
CA GLU A 328 -0.01 4.38 18.25
C GLU A 328 -0.25 2.96 18.73
N LYS A 329 0.62 2.46 19.61
CA LYS A 329 0.48 1.12 20.19
C LYS A 329 0.40 1.19 21.70
N LYS A 330 -0.80 1.34 22.25
CA LYS A 330 -1.07 1.40 23.70
C LYS A 330 -1.55 0.04 24.19
N LYS A 331 -0.97 -0.48 25.27
CA LYS A 331 -1.34 -1.79 25.88
C LYS A 331 -1.43 -2.94 24.85
N GLN A 332 -0.50 -2.98 23.88
CA GLN A 332 -0.46 -3.93 22.76
C GLN A 332 -1.58 -3.83 21.70
N GLN A 333 -2.52 -2.90 21.85
CA GLN A 333 -3.54 -2.62 20.84
C GLN A 333 -3.11 -1.45 19.97
N TRP A 334 -3.44 -1.53 18.68
CA TRP A 334 -3.15 -0.47 17.72
C TRP A 334 -4.27 0.56 17.70
N HIS A 335 -3.91 1.82 17.57
CA HIS A 335 -4.81 2.92 17.28
C HIS A 335 -4.26 3.65 16.06
N PHE A 336 -5.06 3.68 14.99
CA PHE A 336 -4.72 4.39 13.76
C PHE A 336 -5.63 5.59 13.58
N THR A 337 -5.04 6.74 13.29
CA THR A 337 -5.76 7.94 12.89
C THR A 337 -5.23 8.37 11.52
N ALA A 338 -6.11 8.67 10.58
CA ALA A 338 -5.75 9.22 9.28
C ALA A 338 -6.70 10.37 8.96
N ALA A 339 -6.16 11.49 8.48
CA ALA A 339 -6.96 12.63 8.07
C ALA A 339 -6.38 13.31 6.84
N VAL A 340 -7.25 13.86 6.00
CA VAL A 340 -6.87 14.73 4.89
C VAL A 340 -7.93 15.81 4.78
N ASP A 341 -7.51 17.06 4.92
CA ASP A 341 -8.35 18.23 4.71
C ASP A 341 -7.79 19.05 3.56
N LYS A 342 -8.63 19.30 2.55
CA LYS A 342 -8.33 20.16 1.42
C LYS A 342 -9.42 21.23 1.33
N PRO A 343 -9.10 22.50 1.65
CA PRO A 343 -10.06 23.60 1.50
C PRO A 343 -10.39 23.83 0.03
N TRP A 344 -11.36 24.70 -0.25
CA TRP A 344 -11.83 25.03 -1.59
C TRP A 344 -10.68 25.26 -2.59
N PHE A 345 -10.75 24.57 -3.71
CA PHE A 345 -9.79 24.64 -4.82
C PHE A 345 -10.50 24.43 -6.17
N PRO A 346 -9.95 24.94 -7.29
CA PRO A 346 -10.57 24.77 -8.60
C PRO A 346 -10.73 23.29 -8.99
N ALA A 347 -11.91 22.92 -9.49
CA ALA A 347 -12.25 21.54 -9.80
C ALA A 347 -11.35 20.94 -10.89
N ASP A 348 -10.98 21.75 -11.88
CA ASP A 348 -10.07 21.37 -12.98
C ASP A 348 -8.68 20.97 -12.48
N GLN A 349 -8.24 21.45 -11.31
CA GLN A 349 -6.99 20.99 -10.72
C GLN A 349 -7.04 19.51 -10.35
N LEU A 350 -8.16 19.00 -9.81
CA LEU A 350 -8.31 17.57 -9.50
C LEU A 350 -8.30 16.75 -10.77
N PHE A 351 -9.26 17.03 -11.67
CA PHE A 351 -9.49 16.22 -12.86
C PHE A 351 -8.35 16.33 -13.88
N GLY A 352 -7.75 17.50 -14.03
CA GLY A 352 -6.57 17.71 -14.88
C GLY A 352 -5.27 17.13 -14.31
N SER A 353 -5.24 16.75 -13.03
CA SER A 353 -4.08 16.11 -12.39
C SER A 353 -4.18 14.59 -12.29
N LEU A 354 -5.30 13.98 -12.70
CA LEU A 354 -5.48 12.54 -12.66
C LEU A 354 -4.42 11.84 -13.55
N PRO A 355 -3.64 10.88 -13.01
CA PRO A 355 -2.64 10.15 -13.80
C PRO A 355 -3.27 9.38 -14.95
N LYS A 356 -2.68 9.49 -16.15
CA LYS A 356 -3.08 8.69 -17.32
C LYS A 356 -2.88 7.20 -17.04
N GLY A 357 -3.79 6.38 -17.55
CA GLY A 357 -3.82 4.94 -17.31
C GLY A 357 -4.35 4.52 -15.93
N LEU A 358 -4.66 5.47 -15.02
CA LEU A 358 -5.29 5.18 -13.73
C LEU A 358 -6.81 5.44 -13.76
N PHE A 359 -7.26 6.44 -14.53
CA PHE A 359 -8.65 6.86 -14.65
C PHE A 359 -9.07 6.98 -16.11
N SER A 360 -9.06 5.85 -16.83
CA SER A 360 -9.28 5.80 -18.28
C SER A 360 -10.63 6.38 -18.72
N ASN A 361 -11.70 6.19 -17.94
CA ASN A 361 -13.04 6.70 -18.25
C ASN A 361 -13.21 8.18 -17.94
N LEU A 362 -12.29 8.79 -17.20
CA LEU A 362 -12.28 10.21 -16.90
C LEU A 362 -11.23 10.96 -17.73
N GLU A 363 -10.56 10.29 -18.67
CA GLU A 363 -9.54 10.92 -19.49
C GLU A 363 -10.17 12.00 -20.39
N GLY A 364 -9.58 13.20 -20.36
CA GLY A 364 -10.03 14.34 -21.14
C GLY A 364 -11.23 15.09 -20.55
N ILE A 365 -11.77 14.67 -19.40
CA ILE A 365 -12.84 15.41 -18.73
C ILE A 365 -12.38 16.83 -18.39
N LYS A 366 -13.26 17.81 -18.61
CA LYS A 366 -13.04 19.22 -18.23
C LYS A 366 -14.15 19.67 -17.32
N THR A 367 -13.78 20.35 -16.24
CA THR A 367 -14.71 20.79 -15.20
C THR A 367 -14.49 22.26 -14.86
N SER A 368 -15.52 22.92 -14.35
CA SER A 368 -15.44 24.26 -13.75
C SER A 368 -15.95 24.24 -12.31
N GLY A 369 -15.78 25.36 -11.60
CA GLY A 369 -16.21 25.50 -10.21
C GLY A 369 -15.12 25.14 -9.20
N GLU A 370 -15.52 24.97 -7.94
CA GLU A 370 -14.62 24.67 -6.83
C GLU A 370 -15.01 23.37 -6.14
N LEU A 371 -14.02 22.68 -5.59
CA LEU A 371 -14.16 21.48 -4.78
C LEU A 371 -13.50 21.69 -3.41
N ALA A 372 -13.99 21.02 -2.38
CA ALA A 372 -13.28 20.84 -1.11
C ALA A 372 -13.38 19.38 -0.69
N TYR A 373 -12.34 18.85 -0.04
CA TYR A 373 -12.31 17.45 0.38
C TYR A 373 -12.01 17.32 1.86
N HIS A 374 -12.77 16.47 2.54
CA HIS A 374 -12.56 16.10 3.94
C HIS A 374 -12.52 14.57 4.04
N PHE A 375 -11.49 14.05 4.71
CA PHE A 375 -11.37 12.65 5.07
C PHE A 375 -10.90 12.52 6.51
N PHE A 376 -11.55 11.65 7.27
CA PHE A 376 -11.15 11.31 8.62
C PHE A 376 -11.44 9.82 8.92
N LEU A 377 -10.43 9.13 9.44
CA LEU A 377 -10.51 7.76 9.92
C LEU A 377 -9.90 7.71 11.32
N ASP A 378 -10.64 7.21 12.28
CA ASP A 378 -10.14 6.88 13.62
C ASP A 378 -10.52 5.43 13.96
N ALA A 379 -9.51 4.56 14.02
CA ALA A 379 -9.67 3.13 14.23
C ALA A 379 -8.88 2.68 15.46
N ASN A 380 -9.58 2.55 16.59
CA ASN A 380 -9.04 2.01 17.82
C ASN A 380 -9.31 0.51 17.91
N PHE A 381 -8.27 -0.33 17.80
CA PHE A 381 -8.43 -1.79 17.83
C PHE A 381 -8.84 -2.34 19.20
N ALA A 382 -8.74 -1.53 20.27
CA ALA A 382 -9.31 -1.89 21.56
C ALA A 382 -10.83 -1.69 21.63
N LEU A 383 -11.41 -0.86 20.73
CA LEU A 383 -12.83 -0.53 20.67
C LEU A 383 -13.24 -0.28 19.22
N LEU A 384 -13.26 -1.34 18.39
CA LEU A 384 -13.54 -1.20 16.95
C LEU A 384 -14.95 -0.64 16.67
N ASP A 385 -15.91 -0.84 17.57
CA ASP A 385 -17.27 -0.31 17.42
C ASP A 385 -17.35 1.22 17.50
N SER A 386 -16.31 1.88 18.05
CA SER A 386 -16.21 3.34 18.04
C SER A 386 -15.47 3.90 16.82
N LEU A 387 -15.22 3.06 15.79
CA LEU A 387 -14.52 3.49 14.58
C LEU A 387 -15.28 4.64 13.91
N LYS A 388 -14.55 5.70 13.57
CA LYS A 388 -15.07 6.84 12.80
C LYS A 388 -14.52 6.75 11.38
N LEU A 389 -15.39 6.95 10.39
CA LEU A 389 -15.03 7.00 8.99
C LEU A 389 -15.88 8.09 8.31
N GLU A 390 -15.23 9.16 7.91
CA GLU A 390 -15.81 10.33 7.26
C GLU A 390 -15.04 10.57 5.95
N SER A 391 -15.75 10.76 4.84
CA SER A 391 -15.15 11.06 3.53
C SER A 391 -16.17 11.84 2.71
N GLU A 392 -15.88 13.10 2.42
CA GLU A 392 -16.80 14.00 1.75
C GLU A 392 -16.05 14.86 0.74
N LEU A 393 -16.52 14.83 -0.51
CA LEU A 393 -16.10 15.73 -1.59
C LEU A 393 -17.24 16.72 -1.84
N LYS A 394 -17.02 17.98 -1.47
CA LYS A 394 -17.97 19.09 -1.59
C LYS A 394 -17.73 19.87 -2.86
N GLU A 395 -18.80 20.38 -3.42
CA GLU A 395 -18.83 21.20 -4.63
C GLU A 395 -19.35 22.62 -4.37
N ARG A 396 -18.87 23.58 -5.17
CA ARG A 396 -19.46 24.91 -5.30
C ARG A 396 -19.40 25.34 -6.76
N ASN A 397 -20.57 25.63 -7.34
CA ASN A 397 -20.71 26.01 -8.75
C ASN A 397 -19.98 25.03 -9.69
N PHE A 398 -19.94 23.75 -9.31
CA PHE A 398 -19.30 22.71 -10.10
C PHE A 398 -20.11 22.47 -11.38
N CYS A 399 -19.41 22.20 -12.47
CA CYS A 399 -20.05 21.75 -13.71
C CYS A 399 -19.07 20.94 -14.56
N ILE A 400 -19.58 19.93 -15.27
CA ILE A 400 -18.84 19.23 -16.32
C ILE A 400 -18.97 20.03 -17.63
N VAL A 401 -17.84 20.56 -18.10
CA VAL A 401 -17.77 21.33 -19.35
C VAL A 401 -17.58 20.41 -20.56
N ASN A 402 -16.87 19.29 -20.37
CA ASN A 402 -16.67 18.27 -21.39
C ASN A 402 -16.46 16.91 -20.71
N TYR A 403 -17.15 15.87 -21.20
CA TYR A 403 -17.06 14.52 -20.66
C TYR A 403 -15.73 13.79 -20.95
N GLY A 404 -14.97 14.25 -21.95
CA GLY A 404 -13.77 13.56 -22.40
C GLY A 404 -14.10 12.31 -23.21
N VAL A 405 -13.49 11.18 -22.87
CA VAL A 405 -13.63 9.92 -23.64
C VAL A 405 -14.92 9.15 -23.35
N THR A 406 -15.56 9.35 -22.19
CA THR A 406 -16.74 8.59 -21.77
C THR A 406 -17.89 9.52 -21.46
N ASP A 407 -18.99 9.40 -22.21
CA ASP A 407 -20.23 10.10 -21.90
C ASP A 407 -20.89 9.51 -20.64
N LEU A 408 -20.80 10.24 -19.53
CA LEU A 408 -21.39 9.85 -18.24
C LEU A 408 -22.91 10.04 -18.19
N GLY A 409 -23.48 10.81 -19.13
CA GLY A 409 -24.92 11.05 -19.25
C GLY A 409 -25.68 9.94 -20.00
N LYS A 410 -24.97 9.02 -20.68
CA LYS A 410 -25.58 8.00 -21.55
C LYS A 410 -26.69 7.15 -20.93
N MET A 411 -26.71 6.98 -19.60
CA MET A 411 -27.74 6.20 -18.90
C MET A 411 -29.12 6.87 -18.91
N SER A 412 -29.17 8.17 -19.17
CA SER A 412 -30.43 8.93 -19.28
C SER A 412 -31.15 8.68 -20.59
N GLU A 413 -30.44 8.15 -21.59
CA GLU A 413 -30.98 7.79 -22.90
C GLU A 413 -30.92 6.27 -23.11
N GLU A 414 -31.25 5.84 -24.31
CA GLU A 414 -31.06 4.46 -24.75
C GLU A 414 -29.58 4.23 -25.13
N PHE A 415 -29.01 3.12 -24.67
CA PHE A 415 -27.61 2.78 -24.96
C PHE A 415 -27.40 1.28 -25.11
N ILE A 416 -26.30 0.89 -25.74
CA ILE A 416 -25.88 -0.51 -25.82
C ILE A 416 -25.10 -0.91 -24.57
N TYR A 417 -25.59 -1.92 -23.85
CA TYR A 417 -24.89 -2.52 -22.72
C TYR A 417 -24.14 -3.78 -23.16
N THR A 418 -22.92 -3.96 -22.65
CA THR A 418 -22.14 -5.18 -22.83
C THR A 418 -21.73 -5.75 -21.48
N ALA A 419 -22.19 -6.97 -21.18
CA ALA A 419 -21.76 -7.73 -20.03
C ALA A 419 -20.41 -8.41 -20.32
N TYR A 420 -19.48 -8.34 -19.36
CA TYR A 420 -18.16 -8.94 -19.46
C TYR A 420 -17.94 -10.01 -18.40
N GLU A 421 -17.23 -11.08 -18.71
CA GLU A 421 -16.73 -12.07 -17.75
C GLU A 421 -15.26 -12.34 -17.98
N ASN A 422 -14.45 -12.26 -16.92
CA ASN A 422 -12.99 -12.42 -16.99
C ASN A 422 -12.33 -11.55 -18.10
N GLY A 423 -12.88 -10.36 -18.35
CA GLY A 423 -12.40 -9.43 -19.38
C GLY A 423 -12.93 -9.70 -20.80
N GLN A 424 -13.71 -10.76 -21.03
CA GLN A 424 -14.30 -11.07 -22.34
C GLN A 424 -15.77 -10.68 -22.39
N PRO A 425 -16.26 -10.10 -23.50
CA PRO A 425 -17.68 -9.83 -23.66
C PRO A 425 -18.44 -11.15 -23.74
N VAL A 426 -19.47 -11.31 -22.90
CA VAL A 426 -20.35 -12.51 -22.91
C VAL A 426 -21.70 -12.22 -23.52
N ARG A 427 -22.16 -10.97 -23.48
CA ARG A 427 -23.47 -10.58 -24.00
C ARG A 427 -23.53 -9.09 -24.28
N THR A 428 -24.17 -8.70 -25.38
CA THR A 428 -24.40 -7.30 -25.76
C THR A 428 -25.86 -7.11 -26.15
N PHE A 429 -26.53 -6.10 -25.59
CA PHE A 429 -27.95 -5.82 -25.85
C PHE A 429 -28.30 -4.34 -25.59
N PRO A 430 -29.36 -3.79 -26.23
CA PRO A 430 -29.80 -2.42 -25.99
C PRO A 430 -30.52 -2.26 -24.66
N ILE A 431 -30.40 -1.08 -24.03
CA ILE A 431 -31.10 -0.70 -22.80
C ILE A 431 -31.96 0.53 -23.07
N GLY A 432 -33.20 0.28 -23.45
CA GLY A 432 -34.19 1.30 -23.69
C GLY A 432 -35.44 0.75 -24.36
N PRO A 433 -36.43 1.62 -24.62
CA PRO A 433 -37.75 1.21 -25.11
C PRO A 433 -37.74 0.47 -26.45
N SER A 434 -36.67 0.56 -27.25
CA SER A 434 -36.58 -0.17 -28.53
C SER A 434 -36.40 -1.69 -28.36
N TRP A 435 -35.94 -2.14 -27.19
CA TRP A 435 -35.64 -3.55 -26.94
C TRP A 435 -36.82 -4.28 -26.29
N GLU A 436 -37.25 -5.39 -26.89
CA GLU A 436 -38.41 -6.17 -26.40
C GLU A 436 -38.24 -6.67 -24.96
N HIS A 437 -37.02 -6.96 -24.53
CA HIS A 437 -36.75 -7.43 -23.17
C HIS A 437 -36.48 -6.30 -22.17
N PHE A 438 -36.52 -5.04 -22.60
CA PHE A 438 -36.47 -3.91 -21.70
C PHE A 438 -37.83 -3.74 -21.01
N THR A 439 -37.85 -3.68 -19.68
CA THR A 439 -39.06 -3.42 -18.90
C THR A 439 -38.99 -2.03 -18.26
N PRO A 440 -39.89 -1.10 -18.62
CA PRO A 440 -40.01 0.18 -17.92
C PRO A 440 -40.30 -0.02 -16.44
N LEU A 441 -39.84 0.89 -15.59
CA LEU A 441 -39.92 0.74 -14.13
C LEU A 441 -41.36 0.57 -13.63
N ASP A 442 -42.31 1.31 -14.21
CA ASP A 442 -43.74 1.23 -13.88
C ASP A 442 -44.40 -0.12 -14.24
N SER A 443 -43.75 -0.90 -15.10
CA SER A 443 -44.19 -2.20 -15.58
C SER A 443 -43.57 -3.36 -14.79
N ILE A 444 -42.78 -3.05 -13.76
CA ILE A 444 -42.19 -4.01 -12.81
C ILE A 444 -43.03 -4.03 -11.54
N SER A 445 -43.31 -5.23 -10.99
CA SER A 445 -44.06 -5.38 -9.74
C SER A 445 -43.47 -4.50 -8.62
N PRO A 446 -44.27 -3.66 -7.93
CA PRO A 446 -43.81 -2.87 -6.79
C PRO A 446 -43.21 -3.73 -5.67
N LEU A 447 -43.65 -5.00 -5.55
CA LEU A 447 -43.10 -5.98 -4.61
C LEU A 447 -41.64 -6.30 -4.95
N LEU A 448 -41.33 -6.51 -6.23
CA LEU A 448 -39.96 -6.75 -6.68
C LEU A 448 -39.09 -5.52 -6.51
N GLN A 449 -39.56 -4.36 -6.97
CA GLN A 449 -38.85 -3.09 -6.81
C GLN A 449 -38.46 -2.87 -5.33
N MET A 450 -39.43 -3.00 -4.43
CA MET A 450 -39.16 -2.77 -3.02
C MET A 450 -38.32 -3.88 -2.38
N SER A 451 -38.49 -5.14 -2.77
CA SER A 451 -37.66 -6.24 -2.26
C SER A 451 -36.19 -6.08 -2.63
N VAL A 452 -35.90 -5.75 -3.90
CA VAL A 452 -34.54 -5.56 -4.41
C VAL A 452 -33.90 -4.34 -3.77
N MET A 453 -34.61 -3.21 -3.75
CA MET A 453 -34.12 -1.98 -3.12
C MET A 453 -33.84 -2.21 -1.64
N GLN A 454 -34.75 -2.83 -0.89
CA GLN A 454 -34.53 -3.08 0.53
C GLN A 454 -33.43 -4.10 0.80
N SER A 455 -33.18 -5.06 -0.10
CA SER A 455 -32.07 -6.01 0.02
C SER A 455 -30.71 -5.33 -0.19
N GLU A 456 -30.57 -4.60 -1.30
CA GLU A 456 -29.29 -4.07 -1.77
C GLU A 456 -28.97 -2.68 -1.18
N ASP A 457 -29.97 -1.80 -1.11
CA ASP A 457 -29.79 -0.38 -0.83
C ASP A 457 -31.08 0.30 -0.36
N GLY A 458 -31.49 0.02 0.87
CA GLY A 458 -32.80 0.44 1.40
C GLY A 458 -33.01 1.96 1.52
N ALA A 459 -31.95 2.75 1.33
CA ALA A 459 -31.95 4.21 1.37
C ALA A 459 -31.60 4.85 0.00
N PHE A 460 -31.64 4.07 -1.09
CA PHE A 460 -31.22 4.46 -2.44
C PHE A 460 -31.66 5.86 -2.89
N TYR A 461 -32.94 6.19 -2.70
CA TYR A 461 -33.52 7.47 -3.11
C TYR A 461 -33.09 8.67 -2.24
N PHE A 462 -32.50 8.42 -1.06
CA PHE A 462 -32.20 9.46 -0.07
C PHE A 462 -30.72 9.85 -0.03
N HIS A 463 -29.83 9.01 -0.55
CA HIS A 463 -28.40 9.30 -0.59
C HIS A 463 -27.91 9.71 -1.99
N ARG A 464 -26.75 10.39 -2.05
CA ARG A 464 -26.09 10.80 -3.30
C ARG A 464 -25.00 9.81 -3.69
N GLY A 465 -25.41 8.59 -4.06
CA GLY A 465 -24.50 7.52 -4.47
C GLY A 465 -23.76 6.76 -3.37
N PHE A 466 -23.57 7.31 -2.17
CA PHE A 466 -22.83 6.65 -1.08
C PHE A 466 -23.63 6.55 0.22
N LEU A 467 -23.40 5.48 0.98
CA LEU A 467 -23.93 5.28 2.34
C LEU A 467 -22.77 5.19 3.36
N PRO A 468 -22.33 6.31 3.96
CA PRO A 468 -21.20 6.34 4.89
C PRO A 468 -21.33 5.36 6.06
N GLU A 469 -22.51 5.28 6.68
CA GLU A 469 -22.76 4.33 7.77
C GLU A 469 -22.60 2.87 7.33
N ALA A 470 -23.07 2.50 6.14
CA ALA A 470 -22.90 1.15 5.61
C ALA A 470 -21.42 0.83 5.34
N MET A 471 -20.66 1.81 4.84
CA MET A 471 -19.21 1.66 4.64
C MET A 471 -18.46 1.53 5.98
N ARG A 472 -18.85 2.32 6.99
CA ARG A 472 -18.29 2.26 8.36
C ARG A 472 -18.53 0.88 8.98
N GLU A 473 -19.76 0.40 8.97
CA GLU A 473 -20.13 -0.91 9.51
C GLU A 473 -19.46 -2.07 8.75
N ALA A 474 -19.33 -1.97 7.43
CA ALA A 474 -18.58 -2.94 6.64
C ALA A 474 -17.10 -2.97 7.04
N LEU A 475 -16.46 -1.80 7.21
CA LEU A 475 -15.07 -1.71 7.65
C LEU A 475 -14.87 -2.27 9.06
N ILE A 476 -15.77 -1.98 10.00
CA ILE A 476 -15.73 -2.54 11.37
C ILE A 476 -15.77 -4.06 11.33
N GLN A 477 -16.71 -4.64 10.56
CA GLN A 477 -16.83 -6.08 10.45
C GLN A 477 -15.59 -6.71 9.82
N ASP A 478 -15.09 -6.13 8.72
CA ASP A 478 -13.91 -6.62 8.02
C ASP A 478 -12.66 -6.61 8.90
N LEU A 479 -12.50 -5.57 9.74
CA LEU A 479 -11.43 -5.48 10.73
C LEU A 479 -11.58 -6.52 11.85
N LYS A 480 -12.80 -6.76 12.33
CA LYS A 480 -13.11 -7.77 13.36
C LYS A 480 -12.78 -9.19 12.89
N VAL A 481 -13.19 -9.54 11.66
CA VAL A 481 -12.99 -10.89 11.10
C VAL A 481 -11.69 -11.05 10.29
N LYS A 482 -10.94 -9.96 10.10
CA LYS A 482 -9.67 -9.89 9.36
C LYS A 482 -9.76 -10.42 7.93
N ARG A 483 -10.91 -10.21 7.28
CA ARG A 483 -11.19 -10.56 5.88
C ARG A 483 -12.30 -9.66 5.35
N PHE A 484 -12.38 -9.49 4.04
CA PHE A 484 -13.52 -8.83 3.38
C PHE A 484 -14.76 -9.72 3.51
N ALA A 485 -15.62 -9.41 4.48
CA ALA A 485 -16.81 -10.18 4.82
C ALA A 485 -18.10 -9.46 4.47
N ARG A 486 -18.12 -8.12 4.47
CA ARG A 486 -19.32 -7.33 4.15
C ARG A 486 -19.03 -6.28 3.09
N GLY A 487 -19.94 -6.16 2.12
CA GLY A 487 -19.88 -5.09 1.12
C GLY A 487 -20.62 -3.84 1.59
N GLY A 488 -20.05 -2.66 1.33
CA GLY A 488 -20.68 -1.36 1.58
C GLY A 488 -21.02 -0.58 0.30
N SER A 489 -21.21 -1.26 -0.84
CA SER A 489 -21.51 -0.60 -2.12
C SER A 489 -23.03 -0.43 -2.32
N THR A 490 -23.43 0.75 -2.79
CA THR A 490 -24.83 1.12 -3.09
C THR A 490 -25.26 0.65 -4.48
N ILE A 491 -26.55 0.77 -4.81
CA ILE A 491 -27.04 0.49 -6.18
C ILE A 491 -26.34 1.40 -7.20
N THR A 492 -26.17 2.70 -6.92
CA THR A 492 -25.47 3.63 -7.82
C THR A 492 -24.04 3.16 -8.10
N MET A 493 -23.31 2.73 -7.06
CA MET A 493 -21.93 2.22 -7.21
C MET A 493 -21.89 0.94 -8.06
N GLN A 494 -22.84 0.03 -7.83
CA GLN A 494 -22.96 -1.20 -8.62
C GLN A 494 -23.31 -0.92 -10.09
N LEU A 495 -24.22 0.02 -10.32
CA LEU A 495 -24.63 0.47 -11.65
C LEU A 495 -23.45 1.08 -12.42
N VAL A 496 -22.75 2.04 -11.82
CA VAL A 496 -21.57 2.69 -12.42
C VAL A 496 -20.49 1.67 -12.75
N LYS A 497 -20.20 0.77 -11.81
CA LYS A 497 -19.27 -0.34 -12.03
C LYS A 497 -19.65 -1.19 -13.24
N ASN A 498 -20.93 -1.49 -13.43
CA ASN A 498 -21.37 -2.35 -14.52
C ASN A 498 -21.41 -1.63 -15.87
N VAL A 499 -21.80 -0.35 -15.91
CA VAL A 499 -22.07 0.40 -17.15
C VAL A 499 -20.83 1.09 -17.73
N PHE A 500 -19.91 1.55 -16.87
CA PHE A 500 -18.75 2.34 -17.29
C PHE A 500 -17.41 1.63 -17.08
N LEU A 501 -17.33 0.73 -16.09
CA LEU A 501 -16.05 0.17 -15.68
C LEU A 501 -15.87 -1.27 -16.12
N ASN A 502 -14.62 -1.67 -16.36
CA ASN A 502 -14.27 -3.07 -16.56
C ASN A 502 -14.37 -3.85 -15.23
N ARG A 503 -14.54 -5.18 -15.28
CA ARG A 503 -14.65 -6.03 -14.08
C ARG A 503 -13.31 -6.27 -13.35
N ASN A 504 -12.25 -5.51 -13.66
CA ASN A 504 -10.92 -5.72 -13.05
C ASN A 504 -10.91 -5.31 -11.57
N LYS A 505 -10.59 -6.24 -10.67
CA LYS A 505 -10.57 -5.98 -9.21
C LYS A 505 -9.27 -5.28 -8.79
N ASN A 506 -9.10 -4.00 -9.16
CA ASN A 506 -7.97 -3.18 -8.75
C ASN A 506 -8.41 -1.90 -8.01
N ILE A 507 -7.45 -1.24 -7.36
CA ILE A 507 -7.69 -0.03 -6.54
C ILE A 507 -8.10 1.14 -7.42
N ALA A 508 -7.47 1.31 -8.59
CA ALA A 508 -7.75 2.40 -9.52
C ALA A 508 -9.22 2.40 -9.94
N ARG A 509 -9.74 1.25 -10.36
CA ARG A 509 -11.15 1.08 -10.71
C ARG A 509 -12.08 1.49 -9.57
N LYS A 510 -11.76 1.16 -8.32
CA LYS A 510 -12.64 1.51 -7.18
C LYS A 510 -12.63 3.02 -6.90
N LEU A 511 -11.49 3.68 -7.08
CA LEU A 511 -11.40 5.14 -6.99
C LEU A 511 -12.12 5.83 -8.15
N GLU A 512 -11.95 5.32 -9.37
CA GLU A 512 -12.66 5.80 -10.56
C GLU A 512 -14.18 5.62 -10.43
N GLU A 513 -14.63 4.47 -9.90
CA GLU A 513 -16.04 4.21 -9.55
C GLU A 513 -16.59 5.29 -8.61
N ALA A 514 -15.85 5.61 -7.55
CA ALA A 514 -16.27 6.65 -6.61
C ALA A 514 -16.35 8.04 -7.28
N LEU A 515 -15.38 8.39 -8.12
CA LEU A 515 -15.41 9.67 -8.84
C LEU A 515 -16.56 9.75 -9.84
N ILE A 516 -16.83 8.71 -10.62
CA ILE A 516 -17.95 8.69 -11.57
C ILE A 516 -19.31 8.73 -10.84
N VAL A 517 -19.47 7.97 -9.75
CA VAL A 517 -20.69 8.03 -8.92
C VAL A 517 -20.91 9.45 -8.41
N TRP A 518 -19.85 10.10 -7.89
CA TRP A 518 -19.94 11.47 -7.41
C TRP A 518 -20.31 12.44 -8.54
N LEU A 519 -19.69 12.32 -9.72
CA LEU A 519 -20.01 13.17 -10.88
C LEU A 519 -21.47 13.04 -11.31
N ILE A 520 -21.96 11.81 -11.46
CA ILE A 520 -23.34 11.54 -11.88
C ILE A 520 -24.35 12.07 -10.87
N GLU A 521 -24.13 11.83 -9.58
CA GLU A 521 -25.06 12.22 -8.51
C GLU A 521 -25.04 13.73 -8.24
N THR A 522 -23.86 14.38 -8.34
CA THR A 522 -23.70 15.83 -8.13
C THR A 522 -24.33 16.63 -9.27
N GLU A 523 -24.03 16.28 -10.52
CA GLU A 523 -24.58 16.97 -11.71
C GLU A 523 -25.98 16.47 -12.08
N ARG A 524 -26.51 15.48 -11.36
CA ARG A 524 -27.81 14.84 -11.63
C ARG A 524 -27.93 14.36 -13.07
N LEU A 525 -26.86 13.76 -13.60
CA LEU A 525 -26.78 13.34 -14.99
C LEU A 525 -27.86 12.31 -15.35
N THR A 526 -28.29 11.50 -14.38
CA THR A 526 -29.38 10.52 -14.50
C THR A 526 -30.26 10.56 -13.25
N SER A 527 -31.59 10.48 -13.42
CA SER A 527 -32.52 10.45 -12.28
C SER A 527 -32.43 9.13 -11.51
N LYS A 528 -32.81 9.12 -10.23
CA LYS A 528 -32.81 7.91 -9.39
C LYS A 528 -33.72 6.82 -9.96
N GLU A 529 -34.87 7.22 -10.49
CA GLU A 529 -35.85 6.33 -11.12
C GLU A 529 -35.23 5.66 -12.35
N ARG A 530 -34.59 6.44 -13.24
CA ARG A 530 -33.93 5.91 -14.43
C ARG A 530 -32.73 5.03 -14.06
N MET A 531 -31.93 5.42 -13.06
CA MET A 531 -30.85 4.56 -12.56
C MET A 531 -31.38 3.21 -12.08
N TYR A 532 -32.48 3.21 -11.35
CA TYR A 532 -33.06 1.99 -10.81
C TYR A 532 -33.69 1.11 -11.88
N GLU A 533 -34.35 1.72 -12.87
CA GLU A 533 -34.85 1.06 -14.07
C GLU A 533 -33.72 0.38 -14.85
N VAL A 534 -32.64 1.10 -15.14
CA VAL A 534 -31.46 0.55 -15.83
C VAL A 534 -30.86 -0.59 -14.98
N TYR A 535 -30.71 -0.39 -13.67
CA TYR A 535 -30.17 -1.41 -12.76
C TYR A 535 -30.95 -2.73 -12.89
N LEU A 536 -32.28 -2.70 -12.76
CA LEU A 536 -33.13 -3.90 -12.86
C LEU A 536 -33.06 -4.56 -14.24
N ASN A 537 -32.77 -3.80 -15.30
CA ASN A 537 -32.64 -4.29 -16.66
C ASN A 537 -31.23 -4.79 -17.04
N ILE A 538 -30.18 -4.47 -16.27
CA ILE A 538 -28.81 -4.92 -16.57
C ILE A 538 -28.24 -5.92 -15.57
N VAL A 539 -28.79 -6.02 -14.35
CA VAL A 539 -28.25 -6.96 -13.36
C VAL A 539 -28.43 -8.41 -13.82
N GLU A 540 -27.47 -9.24 -13.43
CA GLU A 540 -27.48 -10.67 -13.69
C GLU A 540 -28.33 -11.35 -12.62
N TRP A 541 -29.34 -12.11 -13.04
CA TRP A 541 -30.27 -12.84 -12.17
C TRP A 541 -30.02 -14.35 -12.16
N GLY A 542 -29.07 -14.82 -12.96
CA GLY A 542 -28.68 -16.22 -13.12
C GLY A 542 -27.60 -16.31 -14.22
N PRO A 543 -26.96 -17.48 -14.42
CA PRO A 543 -25.94 -17.63 -15.46
C PRO A 543 -26.46 -17.14 -16.84
N LEU A 544 -25.90 -16.04 -17.34
CA LEU A 544 -26.28 -15.37 -18.60
C LEU A 544 -27.72 -14.83 -18.68
N VAL A 545 -28.47 -14.81 -17.57
CA VAL A 545 -29.81 -14.23 -17.48
C VAL A 545 -29.69 -12.79 -17.00
N TYR A 546 -29.91 -11.84 -17.91
CA TYR A 546 -29.75 -10.41 -17.64
C TYR A 546 -31.08 -9.68 -17.78
N GLY A 547 -31.36 -8.80 -16.83
CA GLY A 547 -32.57 -8.00 -16.82
C GLY A 547 -33.81 -8.71 -16.27
N VAL A 548 -34.72 -7.91 -15.75
CA VAL A 548 -35.88 -8.38 -14.99
C VAL A 548 -36.88 -9.17 -15.85
N GLN A 549 -37.06 -8.79 -17.11
CA GLN A 549 -37.96 -9.51 -18.04
C GLN A 549 -37.53 -10.96 -18.20
N GLU A 550 -36.24 -11.17 -18.44
CA GLU A 550 -35.68 -12.50 -18.61
C GLU A 550 -35.68 -13.28 -17.31
N ALA A 551 -35.39 -12.63 -16.18
CA ALA A 551 -35.47 -13.27 -14.87
C ALA A 551 -36.88 -13.80 -14.57
N ALA A 552 -37.92 -12.96 -14.75
CA ALA A 552 -39.30 -13.35 -14.51
C ALA A 552 -39.74 -14.53 -15.42
N THR A 553 -39.27 -14.52 -16.67
CA THR A 553 -39.53 -15.60 -17.63
C THR A 553 -38.75 -16.88 -17.27
N TYR A 554 -37.46 -16.75 -16.95
CA TYR A 554 -36.54 -17.84 -16.67
C TYR A 554 -36.91 -18.61 -15.40
N TYR A 555 -37.30 -17.93 -14.33
CA TYR A 555 -37.70 -18.57 -13.08
C TYR A 555 -39.17 -18.99 -13.07
N PHE A 556 -40.07 -18.15 -13.58
CA PHE A 556 -41.52 -18.29 -13.30
C PHE A 556 -42.43 -18.28 -14.54
N LYS A 557 -41.89 -18.14 -15.76
CA LYS A 557 -42.69 -17.94 -17.00
C LYS A 557 -43.72 -16.80 -16.86
N LYS A 558 -43.37 -15.75 -16.13
CA LYS A 558 -44.24 -14.61 -15.83
C LYS A 558 -43.68 -13.33 -16.44
N ARG A 559 -44.56 -12.34 -16.60
CA ARG A 559 -44.13 -10.94 -16.80
C ARG A 559 -43.65 -10.36 -15.46
N PRO A 560 -42.72 -9.39 -15.46
CA PRO A 560 -42.24 -8.72 -14.25
C PRO A 560 -43.35 -8.13 -13.36
N SER A 561 -44.44 -7.65 -13.95
CA SER A 561 -45.61 -7.13 -13.23
C SER A 561 -46.44 -8.20 -12.49
N GLN A 562 -46.25 -9.48 -12.82
CA GLN A 562 -47.05 -10.61 -12.29
C GLN A 562 -46.34 -11.36 -11.15
N LEU A 563 -45.15 -10.93 -10.74
CA LEU A 563 -44.37 -11.58 -9.69
C LEU A 563 -45.04 -11.39 -8.32
N THR A 564 -45.18 -12.49 -7.57
CA THR A 564 -45.71 -12.47 -6.19
C THR A 564 -44.68 -11.93 -5.20
N ALA A 565 -45.07 -11.76 -3.94
CA ALA A 565 -44.16 -11.31 -2.88
C ALA A 565 -43.03 -12.34 -2.65
N GLU A 566 -43.36 -13.63 -2.58
CA GLU A 566 -42.41 -14.71 -2.38
C GLU A 566 -41.40 -14.81 -3.53
N GLU A 567 -41.88 -14.70 -4.77
CA GLU A 567 -41.04 -14.70 -5.97
C GLU A 567 -40.14 -13.46 -6.04
N SER A 568 -40.66 -12.31 -5.61
CA SER A 568 -39.93 -11.04 -5.55
C SER A 568 -38.80 -11.08 -4.52
N ILE A 569 -39.08 -11.60 -3.32
CA ILE A 569 -38.09 -11.79 -2.25
C ILE A 569 -37.03 -12.79 -2.69
N PHE A 570 -37.44 -13.89 -3.34
CA PHE A 570 -36.50 -14.86 -3.91
C PHE A 570 -35.55 -14.20 -4.91
N LEU A 571 -36.06 -13.49 -5.91
CA LEU A 571 -35.23 -12.83 -6.92
C LEU A 571 -34.26 -11.82 -6.28
N ALA A 572 -34.73 -11.04 -5.30
CA ALA A 572 -33.87 -10.13 -4.54
C ALA A 572 -32.73 -10.86 -3.79
N SER A 573 -32.95 -12.10 -3.34
CA SER A 573 -31.93 -12.90 -2.66
C SER A 573 -30.82 -13.42 -3.59
N ILE A 574 -31.07 -13.45 -4.91
CA ILE A 574 -30.15 -14.01 -5.90
C ILE A 574 -29.10 -12.99 -6.35
N ILE A 575 -29.45 -11.71 -6.43
CA ILE A 575 -28.60 -10.62 -6.94
C ILE A 575 -27.18 -10.63 -6.37
N PRO A 576 -26.94 -10.89 -5.06
CA PRO A 576 -25.58 -10.92 -4.52
C PRO A 576 -24.68 -12.00 -5.15
N LYS A 577 -25.25 -13.13 -5.57
CA LYS A 577 -24.53 -14.31 -6.10
C LYS A 577 -25.35 -15.05 -7.18
N PRO A 578 -25.59 -14.44 -8.35
CA PRO A 578 -26.56 -14.94 -9.32
C PRO A 578 -26.20 -16.30 -9.90
N LYS A 579 -24.91 -16.54 -10.15
CA LYS A 579 -24.40 -17.82 -10.66
C LYS A 579 -24.54 -18.99 -9.68
N HIS A 580 -24.80 -18.69 -8.42
CA HIS A 580 -24.97 -19.67 -7.35
C HIS A 580 -26.42 -19.78 -6.90
N PHE A 581 -27.40 -19.34 -7.70
CA PHE A 581 -28.82 -19.41 -7.34
C PHE A 581 -29.25 -20.83 -6.91
N ARG A 582 -28.67 -21.88 -7.50
CA ARG A 582 -28.93 -23.29 -7.13
C ARG A 582 -28.67 -23.56 -5.66
N ASN A 583 -27.71 -22.85 -5.03
CA ASN A 583 -27.39 -23.03 -3.63
C ASN A 583 -28.54 -22.63 -2.69
N SER A 584 -29.54 -21.91 -3.20
CA SER A 584 -30.78 -21.56 -2.49
C SER A 584 -31.76 -22.73 -2.39
N PHE A 585 -31.55 -23.82 -3.14
CA PHE A 585 -32.46 -24.96 -3.21
C PHE A 585 -31.90 -26.22 -2.55
N ASN A 586 -32.80 -27.02 -1.99
CA ASN A 586 -32.60 -28.40 -1.56
C ASN A 586 -32.68 -29.37 -2.74
N ASN A 587 -32.35 -30.65 -2.51
CA ASN A 587 -32.40 -31.69 -3.54
C ASN A 587 -33.81 -31.96 -4.09
N ASP A 588 -34.84 -31.65 -3.30
CA ASP A 588 -36.27 -31.73 -3.66
C ASP A 588 -36.76 -30.47 -4.41
N MET A 589 -35.86 -29.54 -4.77
CA MET A 589 -36.13 -28.26 -5.42
C MET A 589 -36.97 -27.29 -4.59
N GLN A 590 -37.11 -27.52 -3.28
CA GLN A 590 -37.65 -26.51 -2.36
C GLN A 590 -36.55 -25.54 -1.92
N LEU A 591 -36.93 -24.33 -1.49
CA LEU A 591 -35.97 -23.38 -0.94
C LEU A 591 -35.42 -23.88 0.40
N LYS A 592 -34.15 -23.56 0.68
CA LYS A 592 -33.51 -23.89 1.95
C LYS A 592 -34.10 -23.12 3.11
N GLU A 593 -34.24 -23.77 4.26
CA GLU A 593 -34.63 -23.16 5.54
C GLU A 593 -33.74 -21.95 5.91
N SER A 594 -32.48 -21.94 5.50
CA SER A 594 -31.57 -20.79 5.73
C SER A 594 -32.06 -19.47 5.14
N LEU A 595 -33.00 -19.50 4.18
CA LEU A 595 -33.60 -18.30 3.59
C LEU A 595 -34.76 -17.73 4.41
N GLU A 596 -35.29 -18.46 5.38
CA GLU A 596 -36.44 -18.01 6.19
C GLU A 596 -36.13 -16.69 6.91
N GLY A 597 -34.93 -16.55 7.47
CA GLY A 597 -34.50 -15.30 8.11
C GLY A 597 -34.40 -14.12 7.13
N TYR A 598 -34.01 -14.39 5.89
CA TYR A 598 -33.97 -13.36 4.84
C TYR A 598 -35.38 -12.97 4.39
N TYR A 599 -36.28 -13.95 4.19
CA TYR A 599 -37.68 -13.69 3.87
C TYR A 599 -38.37 -12.85 4.92
N ARG A 600 -38.23 -13.24 6.20
CA ARG A 600 -38.78 -12.47 7.32
C ARG A 600 -38.27 -11.03 7.31
N LEU A 601 -36.95 -10.83 7.14
CA LEU A 601 -36.35 -9.50 7.12
C LEU A 601 -36.90 -8.62 5.99
N ILE A 602 -37.03 -9.15 4.77
CA ILE A 602 -37.54 -8.37 3.64
C ILE A 602 -39.05 -8.11 3.80
N THR A 603 -39.83 -9.12 4.21
CA THR A 603 -41.25 -8.97 4.50
C THR A 603 -41.52 -7.88 5.54
N GLU A 604 -40.78 -7.85 6.65
CA GLU A 604 -40.87 -6.78 7.66
C GLU A 604 -40.60 -5.40 7.06
N ARG A 605 -39.62 -5.30 6.14
CA ARG A 605 -39.32 -4.04 5.43
C ARG A 605 -40.43 -3.64 4.46
N LEU A 606 -41.07 -4.59 3.77
CA LEU A 606 -42.20 -4.33 2.88
C LEU A 606 -43.42 -3.81 3.65
N VAL A 607 -43.74 -4.41 4.80
CA VAL A 607 -44.79 -3.94 5.72
C VAL A 607 -44.49 -2.52 6.19
N LYS A 608 -43.26 -2.29 6.70
CA LYS A 608 -42.85 -0.97 7.19
C LYS A 608 -42.92 0.12 6.13
N LYS A 609 -42.81 -0.24 4.85
CA LYS A 609 -42.93 0.67 3.70
C LYS A 609 -44.36 0.76 3.15
N GLY A 610 -45.31 0.05 3.74
CA GLY A 610 -46.73 0.07 3.35
C GLY A 610 -47.02 -0.63 2.02
N ILE A 611 -46.12 -1.48 1.55
CA ILE A 611 -46.27 -2.18 0.26
C ILE A 611 -47.22 -3.38 0.39
N ILE A 612 -47.22 -4.01 1.56
CA ILE A 612 -48.11 -5.11 1.92
C ILE A 612 -48.70 -4.84 3.31
N SER A 613 -49.87 -5.42 3.60
CA SER A 613 -50.47 -5.39 4.93
C SER A 613 -49.79 -6.39 5.88
N GLU A 614 -49.93 -6.19 7.19
CA GLU A 614 -49.48 -7.16 8.20
C GLU A 614 -50.12 -8.54 7.99
N VAL A 615 -51.41 -8.58 7.64
CA VAL A 615 -52.12 -9.83 7.34
C VAL A 615 -51.52 -10.56 6.14
N ALA A 616 -51.13 -9.83 5.09
CA ALA A 616 -50.46 -10.42 3.93
C ALA A 616 -49.03 -10.90 4.25
N ALA A 617 -48.34 -10.22 5.17
CA ALA A 617 -47.02 -10.63 5.64
C ALA A 617 -47.06 -11.96 6.40
N ASP A 618 -48.10 -12.20 7.19
CA ASP A 618 -48.28 -13.45 7.95
C ASP A 618 -48.38 -14.70 7.06
N SER A 619 -48.78 -14.56 5.80
CA SER A 619 -48.86 -15.66 4.83
C SER A 619 -47.56 -15.88 4.03
N ILE A 620 -46.61 -14.95 4.04
CA ILE A 620 -45.38 -15.08 3.25
C ILE A 620 -44.47 -16.16 3.85
N ARG A 621 -44.12 -17.15 3.05
CA ARG A 621 -43.18 -18.23 3.39
C ARG A 621 -42.10 -18.34 2.30
N PRO A 622 -40.92 -18.92 2.59
CA PRO A 622 -39.91 -19.22 1.56
C PRO A 622 -40.36 -20.41 0.69
N GLU A 623 -41.51 -20.29 0.05
CA GLU A 623 -42.11 -21.29 -0.83
C GLU A 623 -42.37 -20.66 -2.18
N ILE A 624 -41.76 -21.22 -3.23
CA ILE A 624 -41.93 -20.76 -4.61
C ILE A 624 -42.10 -21.96 -5.53
N ASN A 625 -42.84 -21.77 -6.63
CA ASN A 625 -42.95 -22.76 -7.68
C ASN A 625 -42.15 -22.32 -8.91
N VAL A 626 -40.96 -22.91 -9.09
CA VAL A 626 -40.13 -22.64 -10.27
C VAL A 626 -40.72 -23.36 -11.48
N THR A 627 -41.25 -22.60 -12.44
CA THR A 627 -41.98 -23.11 -13.61
C THR A 627 -41.25 -22.85 -14.94
N GLY A 628 -40.25 -21.95 -14.93
CA GLY A 628 -39.44 -21.57 -16.08
C GLY A 628 -38.30 -22.52 -16.41
N GLU A 629 -37.40 -22.08 -17.28
CA GLU A 629 -36.21 -22.85 -17.70
C GLU A 629 -35.27 -23.15 -16.53
N ALA A 630 -35.26 -22.31 -15.48
CA ALA A 630 -34.55 -22.58 -14.23
C ALA A 630 -34.87 -23.95 -13.63
N LYS A 631 -36.09 -24.45 -13.82
CA LYS A 631 -36.50 -25.79 -13.36
C LYS A 631 -35.65 -26.89 -14.02
N LYS A 632 -35.40 -26.78 -15.32
CA LYS A 632 -34.57 -27.75 -16.05
C LYS A 632 -33.13 -27.72 -15.59
N ASP A 633 -32.61 -26.51 -15.34
CA ASP A 633 -31.26 -26.36 -14.82
C ASP A 633 -31.15 -27.01 -13.44
N LEU A 634 -32.07 -26.72 -12.51
CA LEU A 634 -32.12 -27.35 -11.20
C LEU A 634 -32.16 -28.90 -11.27
N GLN A 635 -32.82 -29.46 -12.29
CA GLN A 635 -32.92 -30.92 -12.50
C GLN A 635 -31.68 -31.58 -13.14
N ARG A 636 -30.85 -30.85 -13.88
CA ARG A 636 -29.72 -31.43 -14.65
C ARG A 636 -28.62 -32.09 -13.80
N ASP A 637 -28.46 -31.71 -12.54
CA ASP A 637 -27.42 -32.26 -11.64
C ASP A 637 -27.98 -33.14 -10.50
N SER A 638 -29.31 -33.34 -10.39
CA SER A 638 -29.85 -34.38 -9.48
C SER A 638 -29.66 -35.80 -10.01
N ILE A 639 -29.00 -35.96 -11.16
CA ILE A 639 -28.69 -37.22 -11.85
C ILE A 639 -27.16 -37.50 -11.90
N GLN A 640 -26.31 -36.75 -11.18
CA GLN A 640 -24.88 -37.06 -11.04
C GLN A 640 -24.45 -37.35 -9.60
#